data_AF-A0A847GMZ7-F1
#
_entry.id   AF-A0A847GMZ7-F1
#
_cell.length_a   1.000
_cell.length_b   1.000
_cell.length_c   1.000
_cell.angle_alpha   90.00
_cell.angle_beta   90.00
_cell.angle_gamma   90.00
#
_symmetry.space_group_name_H-M   'P 1'
#
loop_
_entity.id
_entity.type
_entity.pdbx_description
1 polymer ?
#
loop_
_entity_poly.entity_id
_entity_poly.type
_entity_poly.pdbx_seq_one_letter_code
_entity_poly.pdbx_strand_id
1 'polypeptide(L)'
;MPTRRNWTCRGVLLGLLLGALVRDANAAEEYVHARAGLPNCPYKLQPGTWINTVFVGSTATFGQSAGNPGPSYHTEVMRYLRTTFPGSSGGAPVIAGGTGSWWAAFCAARGQAVYGQHLPGAIMFVEVATDDGDATEDQVCIAMEGLVRQLWTTYPSTDLVFLYGLRKDDLEAYKTGRLPPVVQWHERVAEHYGIPSVNMGQFVAQKILAGELTLEAFSKDGVHPTARGQTLYAEAVKPLIAHCKAAFRPEQAPPKRVLPSALSPAPMVKAQCVPYESAKLTGDWRVGQPSPAEPFRHVLVSDQPGATLTFQFKGMGCGIFEVIGPDTGDLELSMDGGDWQPCPNFDAGCFSGARSSSLRLAQGLDPDRWHEVQVRVAAKQPAGSQGRFVRIGCLLVDGEVADPYAGKTPLERLDAIYAAMDPLRYTPPVERWQRIPRAMQRLREGGNLKIVLLGDSIMNQTCHSGFGALLQRLYPKVKIESVASVRGSTGCWWYKEENRVEDYVLKHHPDLLMIGGISQRNDVDSIREVIRQVREKQQPEILLMTPAFGFEGSDFIREWTYDVKPAGNDYRARLLRLASEEGCEFLDMTGPWWQSVKDSGKTYGWFRGDAVHANERGTQILARIMERYFAPDR
;
A
#
# COMPACT_ATOMS: atom_id res chain seq x y z
N MET A 1 -19.26 -50.54 90.01
CA MET A 1 -20.59 -49.91 90.13
C MET A 1 -20.43 -48.41 89.93
N PRO A 2 -21.43 -47.68 89.41
CA PRO A 2 -22.33 -48.00 88.29
C PRO A 2 -21.60 -47.59 86.97
N THR A 3 -22.12 -47.10 85.83
CA THR A 3 -23.47 -46.95 85.22
C THR A 3 -23.32 -47.08 83.68
N ARG A 4 -24.40 -46.87 82.91
CA ARG A 4 -24.38 -46.54 81.45
C ARG A 4 -25.51 -45.57 81.14
N ARG A 5 -25.36 -44.69 80.12
CA ARG A 5 -26.29 -44.59 78.95
C ARG A 5 -25.92 -43.50 77.92
N ASN A 6 -26.06 -43.90 76.66
CA ASN A 6 -26.57 -43.21 75.46
C ASN A 6 -26.36 -41.69 75.28
N TRP A 7 -25.79 -41.32 74.12
CA TRP A 7 -26.39 -40.35 73.18
C TRP A 7 -26.30 -40.92 71.74
N THR A 8 -27.15 -40.45 70.82
CA THR A 8 -27.48 -41.13 69.56
C THR A 8 -27.05 -40.38 68.30
N CYS A 9 -27.00 -41.11 67.17
CA CYS A 9 -26.57 -40.62 65.86
C CYS A 9 -27.46 -39.48 65.30
N ARG A 10 -26.82 -38.56 64.57
CA ARG A 10 -27.43 -37.83 63.44
C ARG A 10 -26.46 -37.89 62.26
N GLY A 11 -26.96 -38.30 61.10
CA GLY A 11 -26.19 -38.27 59.85
C GLY A 11 -26.23 -36.88 59.21
N VAL A 12 -25.19 -36.55 58.45
CA VAL A 12 -25.18 -35.40 57.53
C VAL A 12 -25.57 -35.93 56.14
N LEU A 13 -26.59 -35.36 55.52
CA LEU A 13 -27.02 -35.77 54.18
C LEU A 13 -26.09 -35.18 53.10
N LEU A 14 -25.92 -35.93 52.01
CA LEU A 14 -25.06 -35.53 50.90
C LEU A 14 -25.76 -34.45 50.03
N GLY A 15 -25.15 -33.28 49.89
CA GLY A 15 -25.66 -32.15 49.10
C GLY A 15 -24.86 -31.92 47.81
N LEU A 16 -25.08 -32.73 46.78
CA LEU A 16 -24.45 -32.56 45.46
C LEU A 16 -25.19 -31.50 44.64
N LEU A 17 -24.75 -30.24 44.74
CA LEU A 17 -25.18 -29.17 43.84
C LEU A 17 -24.43 -29.29 42.51
N LEU A 18 -25.09 -29.86 41.48
CA LEU A 18 -24.69 -29.65 40.09
C LEU A 18 -24.99 -28.19 39.70
N GLY A 19 -24.02 -27.31 39.93
CA GLY A 19 -23.98 -25.99 39.30
C GLY A 19 -23.69 -26.14 37.81
N ALA A 20 -24.73 -26.40 37.01
CA ALA A 20 -24.63 -26.39 35.56
C ALA A 20 -24.27 -24.96 35.11
N LEU A 21 -23.02 -24.77 34.69
CA LEU A 21 -22.58 -23.55 34.02
C LEU A 21 -23.26 -23.46 32.66
N VAL A 22 -24.43 -22.83 32.63
CA VAL A 22 -25.03 -22.32 31.41
C VAL A 22 -24.07 -21.26 30.87
N ARG A 23 -23.26 -21.63 29.88
CA ARG A 23 -22.58 -20.65 29.06
C ARG A 23 -23.63 -19.90 28.27
N ASP A 24 -23.52 -18.58 28.26
CA ASP A 24 -24.38 -17.73 27.44
C ASP A 24 -23.90 -17.83 25.99
N ALA A 25 -24.55 -18.70 25.21
CA ALA A 25 -24.17 -19.05 23.85
C ALA A 25 -24.16 -17.86 22.86
N ASN A 26 -24.65 -16.70 23.32
CA ASN A 26 -24.68 -15.45 22.59
C ASN A 26 -23.53 -14.50 22.95
N ALA A 27 -22.53 -14.96 23.70
CA ALA A 27 -21.30 -14.24 24.02
C ALA A 27 -20.29 -14.23 22.85
N ALA A 28 -19.79 -13.05 22.49
CA ALA A 28 -18.85 -12.85 21.37
C ALA A 28 -17.55 -13.68 21.46
N GLU A 29 -17.14 -14.06 22.67
CA GLU A 29 -15.92 -14.83 22.93
C GLU A 29 -15.98 -16.27 22.42
N GLU A 30 -17.17 -16.87 22.28
CA GLU A 30 -17.32 -18.25 21.78
C GLU A 30 -17.05 -18.37 20.27
N TYR A 31 -16.96 -17.24 19.55
CA TYR A 31 -16.76 -17.17 18.10
C TYR A 31 -15.32 -16.79 17.71
N VAL A 32 -14.39 -16.85 18.67
CA VAL A 32 -12.96 -16.54 18.50
C VAL A 32 -12.11 -17.81 18.62
N HIS A 33 -11.47 -18.22 17.53
CA HIS A 33 -10.47 -19.28 17.54
C HIS A 33 -9.09 -18.66 17.74
N ALA A 34 -8.62 -18.60 18.99
CA ALA A 34 -7.39 -17.88 19.33
C ALA A 34 -6.10 -18.46 18.69
N ARG A 35 -6.05 -19.77 18.43
CA ARG A 35 -4.90 -20.50 17.84
C ARG A 35 -3.55 -20.08 18.44
N ALA A 36 -2.57 -19.60 17.66
CA ALA A 36 -1.28 -19.09 18.17
C ALA A 36 -1.33 -17.62 18.64
N GLY A 37 -2.49 -16.97 18.55
CA GLY A 37 -2.75 -15.62 19.01
C GLY A 37 -2.11 -14.53 18.15
N LEU A 38 -1.89 -13.38 18.78
CA LEU A 38 -1.29 -12.19 18.19
C LEU A 38 0.02 -11.84 18.91
N PRO A 39 1.08 -12.65 18.76
CA PRO A 39 2.24 -12.60 19.64
C PRO A 39 3.26 -11.50 19.31
N ASN A 40 3.18 -10.82 18.16
CA ASN A 40 4.05 -9.72 17.78
C ASN A 40 3.37 -8.34 17.96
N CYS A 41 2.06 -8.29 17.76
CA CYS A 41 1.26 -7.07 17.75
C CYS A 41 1.46 -6.21 19.02
N PRO A 42 1.46 -6.76 20.25
CA PRO A 42 1.78 -6.02 21.46
C PRO A 42 3.18 -5.37 21.48
N TYR A 43 4.20 -6.05 20.94
CA TYR A 43 5.56 -5.50 20.88
C TYR A 43 5.71 -4.40 19.83
N LYS A 44 4.84 -4.37 18.82
CA LYS A 44 4.78 -3.33 17.79
C LYS A 44 3.91 -2.13 18.19
N LEU A 45 2.80 -2.34 18.90
CA LEU A 45 1.91 -1.29 19.37
C LEU A 45 2.38 -0.73 20.72
N GLN A 46 3.49 0.01 20.69
CA GLN A 46 4.13 0.60 21.88
C GLN A 46 4.08 2.14 21.86
N PRO A 47 4.17 2.82 23.01
CA PRO A 47 4.23 4.28 23.06
C PRO A 47 5.33 4.86 22.16
N GLY A 48 4.96 5.77 21.26
CA GLY A 48 5.89 6.45 20.34
C GLY A 48 6.23 5.70 19.05
N THR A 49 5.78 4.46 18.85
CA THR A 49 5.95 3.77 17.55
C THR A 49 5.04 4.35 16.47
N TRP A 50 5.49 4.36 15.21
CA TRP A 50 4.62 4.53 14.05
C TRP A 50 4.52 3.22 13.28
N ILE A 51 3.36 2.54 13.34
CA ILE A 51 3.15 1.24 12.69
C ILE A 51 1.69 1.08 12.22
N ASN A 52 1.50 0.51 11.04
CA ASN A 52 0.18 0.40 10.43
C ASN A 52 -0.63 -0.78 10.99
N THR A 53 -1.97 -0.70 10.89
CA THR A 53 -2.87 -1.86 10.97
C THR A 53 -3.58 -2.02 9.63
N VAL A 54 -3.42 -3.17 8.99
CA VAL A 54 -3.90 -3.41 7.63
C VAL A 54 -5.26 -4.11 7.67
N PHE A 55 -6.18 -3.72 6.80
CA PHE A 55 -7.40 -4.49 6.51
C PHE A 55 -7.38 -4.86 5.02
N VAL A 56 -7.59 -6.15 4.72
CA VAL A 56 -7.81 -6.69 3.37
C VAL A 56 -9.24 -7.21 3.35
N GLY A 57 -10.05 -6.78 2.37
CA GLY A 57 -11.44 -7.24 2.29
C GLY A 57 -12.24 -6.62 1.15
N SER A 58 -13.55 -6.87 1.16
CA SER A 58 -14.50 -6.42 0.14
C SER A 58 -15.43 -5.30 0.63
N THR A 59 -16.43 -4.91 -0.18
CA THR A 59 -17.35 -3.80 0.14
C THR A 59 -18.08 -3.94 1.47
N ALA A 60 -18.31 -5.18 1.94
CA ALA A 60 -18.86 -5.47 3.28
C ALA A 60 -17.93 -4.98 4.41
N THR A 61 -16.61 -5.20 4.27
CA THR A 61 -15.56 -4.76 5.22
C THR A 61 -15.52 -3.24 5.41
N PHE A 62 -15.94 -2.47 4.39
CA PHE A 62 -15.77 -1.02 4.35
C PHE A 62 -17.05 -0.21 4.61
N GLY A 63 -18.18 -0.86 4.83
CA GLY A 63 -19.44 -0.18 5.15
C GLY A 63 -20.09 0.53 3.99
N GLN A 64 -19.78 0.14 2.75
CA GLN A 64 -20.46 0.64 1.54
C GLN A 64 -21.87 0.03 1.42
N SER A 65 -22.76 0.46 2.31
CA SER A 65 -24.21 0.32 2.14
C SER A 65 -24.77 1.62 1.56
N ALA A 66 -25.66 1.53 0.58
CA ALA A 66 -26.21 2.71 -0.08
C ALA A 66 -26.99 3.61 0.91
N GLY A 67 -26.43 4.79 1.18
CA GLY A 67 -27.14 5.89 1.84
C GLY A 67 -27.07 5.98 3.37
N ASN A 68 -26.05 5.44 4.06
CA ASN A 68 -25.90 5.68 5.50
C ASN A 68 -24.42 5.77 5.99
N PRO A 69 -23.88 6.96 6.33
CA PRO A 69 -22.49 7.16 6.74
C PRO A 69 -22.24 6.84 8.23
N GLY A 70 -22.53 5.60 8.64
CA GLY A 70 -22.15 5.09 9.97
C GLY A 70 -20.67 4.67 10.03
N PRO A 71 -20.07 4.55 11.23
CA PRO A 71 -18.72 4.01 11.36
C PRO A 71 -18.68 2.53 10.94
N SER A 72 -17.69 2.19 10.12
CA SER A 72 -17.39 0.80 9.74
C SER A 72 -16.87 -0.01 10.93
N TYR A 73 -17.02 -1.33 10.90
CA TYR A 73 -16.50 -2.21 11.95
C TYR A 73 -14.98 -2.09 12.05
N HIS A 74 -14.27 -1.90 10.93
CA HIS A 74 -12.82 -1.69 10.94
C HIS A 74 -12.42 -0.39 11.67
N THR A 75 -13.25 0.66 11.58
CA THR A 75 -13.04 1.92 12.32
C THR A 75 -13.21 1.69 13.83
N GLU A 76 -14.24 0.93 14.23
CA GLU A 76 -14.50 0.59 15.63
C GLU A 76 -13.46 -0.38 16.22
N VAL A 77 -12.95 -1.32 15.41
CA VAL A 77 -11.81 -2.18 15.75
C VAL A 77 -10.53 -1.36 15.91
N MET A 78 -10.25 -0.41 15.01
CA MET A 78 -9.12 0.52 15.15
C MET A 78 -9.23 1.42 16.38
N ARG A 79 -10.43 1.89 16.70
CA ARG A 79 -10.72 2.66 17.91
C ARG A 79 -10.43 1.83 19.16
N TYR A 80 -10.89 0.57 19.19
CA TYR A 80 -10.64 -0.36 20.30
C TYR A 80 -9.15 -0.70 20.45
N LEU A 81 -8.44 -1.03 19.35
CA LEU A 81 -6.99 -1.24 19.35
C LEU A 81 -6.23 -0.06 19.98
N ARG A 82 -6.56 1.18 19.59
CA ARG A 82 -5.94 2.40 20.14
C ARG A 82 -6.28 2.64 21.61
N THR A 83 -7.42 2.16 22.12
CA THR A 83 -7.75 2.16 23.56
C THR A 83 -6.96 1.09 24.31
N THR A 84 -6.79 -0.10 23.74
CA THR A 84 -6.09 -1.22 24.37
C THR A 84 -4.55 -1.08 24.32
N PHE A 85 -4.03 -0.38 23.32
CA PHE A 85 -2.60 -0.07 23.14
C PHE A 85 -2.40 1.45 22.98
N PRO A 86 -2.54 2.24 24.07
CA PRO A 86 -2.39 3.69 24.01
C PRO A 86 -0.95 4.11 23.72
N GLY A 87 -0.80 5.23 23.00
CA GLY A 87 0.49 5.85 22.70
C GLY A 87 1.17 5.38 21.40
N SER A 88 0.75 4.25 20.81
CA SER A 88 1.18 3.87 19.45
C SER A 88 0.46 4.72 18.41
N SER A 89 1.22 5.27 17.46
CA SER A 89 0.69 6.00 16.31
C SER A 89 0.72 5.14 15.04
N GLY A 90 -0.05 5.51 14.02
CA GLY A 90 -0.04 4.82 12.74
C GLY A 90 -1.34 4.93 11.95
N GLY A 91 -1.23 4.63 10.66
CA GLY A 91 -2.36 4.55 9.75
C GLY A 91 -3.14 3.25 9.89
N ALA A 92 -4.36 3.26 9.35
CA ALA A 92 -5.16 2.07 9.11
C ALA A 92 -5.31 1.87 7.58
N PRO A 93 -4.23 1.50 6.85
CA PRO A 93 -4.33 1.27 5.41
C PRO A 93 -5.35 0.16 5.11
N VAL A 94 -6.38 0.57 4.38
CA VAL A 94 -7.39 -0.31 3.80
C VAL A 94 -6.92 -0.74 2.42
N ILE A 95 -6.81 -2.04 2.22
CA ILE A 95 -6.60 -2.71 0.95
C ILE A 95 -7.97 -3.25 0.53
N ALA A 96 -8.50 -2.74 -0.58
CA ALA A 96 -9.90 -2.88 -0.95
C ALA A 96 -10.07 -2.91 -2.47
N GLY A 97 -11.16 -3.54 -2.92
CA GLY A 97 -11.72 -3.32 -4.26
C GLY A 97 -11.71 -4.53 -5.19
N GLY A 98 -11.00 -5.60 -4.86
CA GLY A 98 -11.14 -6.88 -5.54
C GLY A 98 -11.99 -7.86 -4.74
N THR A 99 -12.15 -9.06 -5.27
CA THR A 99 -13.08 -10.08 -4.76
C THR A 99 -12.36 -11.39 -4.42
N GLY A 100 -12.67 -11.93 -3.24
CA GLY A 100 -12.27 -13.26 -2.80
C GLY A 100 -10.80 -13.42 -2.40
N SER A 101 -10.50 -14.62 -1.92
CA SER A 101 -9.16 -15.13 -1.62
C SER A 101 -8.17 -14.94 -2.77
N TRP A 102 -8.60 -15.17 -4.02
CA TRP A 102 -7.77 -15.04 -5.21
C TRP A 102 -7.17 -13.65 -5.34
N TRP A 103 -7.98 -12.58 -5.22
CA TRP A 103 -7.46 -11.21 -5.21
C TRP A 103 -6.59 -10.95 -3.96
N ALA A 104 -6.97 -11.48 -2.80
CA ALA A 104 -6.24 -11.30 -1.56
C ALA A 104 -4.79 -11.83 -1.60
N ALA A 105 -4.50 -12.86 -2.42
CA ALA A 105 -3.15 -13.36 -2.65
C ALA A 105 -2.19 -12.28 -3.19
N PHE A 106 -2.68 -11.39 -4.07
CA PHE A 106 -1.89 -10.29 -4.65
C PHE A 106 -1.63 -9.15 -3.65
N CYS A 107 -2.46 -9.04 -2.61
CA CYS A 107 -2.40 -7.97 -1.61
C CYS A 107 -1.21 -8.07 -0.64
N ALA A 108 -0.55 -9.23 -0.55
CA ALA A 108 0.61 -9.44 0.33
C ALA A 108 1.97 -9.09 -0.32
N ALA A 109 2.02 -8.89 -1.64
CA ALA A 109 3.25 -8.66 -2.38
C ALA A 109 3.98 -7.37 -1.97
N ARG A 110 5.31 -7.36 -2.09
CA ARG A 110 6.13 -6.16 -1.84
C ARG A 110 6.22 -5.32 -3.12
N GLY A 111 5.97 -4.00 -3.00
CA GLY A 111 6.20 -3.07 -4.13
C GLY A 111 5.04 -2.95 -5.12
N GLN A 112 3.80 -3.22 -4.69
CA GLN A 112 2.63 -3.25 -5.56
C GLN A 112 2.35 -1.92 -6.25
N ALA A 113 1.99 -1.97 -7.54
CA ALA A 113 1.66 -0.80 -8.37
C ALA A 113 0.52 0.08 -7.82
N VAL A 114 -0.36 -0.48 -6.98
CA VAL A 114 -1.60 0.16 -6.53
C VAL A 114 -1.48 0.71 -5.09
N TYR A 115 -1.18 -0.17 -4.13
CA TYR A 115 -1.11 0.17 -2.71
C TYR A 115 0.29 0.65 -2.27
N GLY A 116 1.29 0.58 -3.15
CA GLY A 116 2.64 1.12 -2.93
C GLY A 116 3.62 0.16 -2.27
N GLN A 117 4.77 0.68 -1.84
CA GLN A 117 5.93 -0.13 -1.43
C GLN A 117 5.93 -0.62 0.03
N HIS A 118 4.95 -0.22 0.85
CA HIS A 118 5.06 -0.32 2.31
C HIS A 118 3.80 -0.88 2.98
N LEU A 119 3.77 -2.19 3.22
CA LEU A 119 2.78 -2.87 4.07
C LEU A 119 3.33 -3.46 5.40
N PRO A 120 4.33 -2.85 6.10
CA PRO A 120 4.72 -3.33 7.43
C PRO A 120 3.61 -3.02 8.45
N GLY A 121 2.80 -4.03 8.76
CA GLY A 121 1.76 -3.95 9.79
C GLY A 121 2.24 -4.37 11.18
N ALA A 122 1.55 -3.92 12.22
CA ALA A 122 1.48 -4.63 13.50
C ALA A 122 0.64 -5.89 13.34
N ILE A 123 -0.51 -5.72 12.68
CA ILE A 123 -1.53 -6.73 12.44
C ILE A 123 -2.18 -6.48 11.07
N MET A 124 -2.56 -7.56 10.39
CA MET A 124 -3.40 -7.57 9.19
C MET A 124 -4.66 -8.36 9.49
N PHE A 125 -5.83 -7.78 9.20
CA PHE A 125 -7.11 -8.49 9.20
C PHE A 125 -7.52 -8.81 7.75
N VAL A 126 -8.05 -10.01 7.49
CA VAL A 126 -8.51 -10.45 6.16
C VAL A 126 -9.96 -10.91 6.24
N GLU A 127 -10.85 -10.29 5.46
CA GLU A 127 -12.28 -10.64 5.35
C GLU A 127 -12.68 -10.72 3.87
N VAL A 128 -12.52 -11.91 3.27
CA VAL A 128 -12.83 -12.15 1.83
C VAL A 128 -13.65 -13.42 1.57
N ALA A 129 -13.97 -14.18 2.62
CA ALA A 129 -14.75 -15.42 2.53
C ALA A 129 -16.21 -15.20 2.10
N THR A 130 -16.70 -13.96 2.18
CA THR A 130 -18.02 -13.56 1.66
C THR A 130 -18.04 -13.58 0.11
N ASP A 131 -16.91 -13.29 -0.54
CA ASP A 131 -16.78 -13.19 -2.00
C ASP A 131 -16.31 -14.49 -2.70
N ASP A 132 -15.76 -15.46 -1.96
CA ASP A 132 -15.32 -16.78 -2.46
C ASP A 132 -16.51 -17.73 -2.82
N GLY A 133 -17.67 -17.19 -3.20
CA GLY A 133 -18.91 -17.95 -3.43
C GLY A 133 -18.91 -18.84 -4.67
N ASP A 134 -18.04 -18.58 -5.65
CA ASP A 134 -17.88 -19.36 -6.88
C ASP A 134 -16.64 -20.27 -6.89
N ALA A 135 -15.85 -20.25 -5.83
CA ALA A 135 -14.54 -20.90 -5.75
C ALA A 135 -14.62 -22.35 -5.22
N THR A 136 -13.59 -23.14 -5.54
CA THR A 136 -13.35 -24.46 -4.95
C THR A 136 -12.44 -24.38 -3.73
N GLU A 137 -12.43 -25.44 -2.91
CA GLU A 137 -11.53 -25.57 -1.76
C GLU A 137 -10.06 -25.34 -2.14
N ASP A 138 -9.60 -25.97 -3.23
CA ASP A 138 -8.22 -25.84 -3.70
C ASP A 138 -7.90 -24.40 -4.09
N GLN A 139 -8.78 -23.71 -4.84
CA GLN A 139 -8.59 -22.30 -5.23
C GLN A 139 -8.46 -21.38 -4.01
N VAL A 140 -9.32 -21.57 -3.00
CA VAL A 140 -9.28 -20.78 -1.75
C VAL A 140 -8.03 -21.09 -0.95
N CYS A 141 -7.66 -22.38 -0.83
CA CYS A 141 -6.48 -22.80 -0.09
C CYS A 141 -5.18 -22.26 -0.72
N ILE A 142 -4.96 -22.40 -2.03
CA ILE A 142 -3.72 -21.91 -2.68
C ILE A 142 -3.58 -20.39 -2.57
N ALA A 143 -4.69 -19.66 -2.62
CA ALA A 143 -4.70 -18.20 -2.61
C ALA A 143 -4.49 -17.62 -1.20
N MET A 144 -5.26 -18.12 -0.21
CA MET A 144 -5.08 -17.72 1.19
C MET A 144 -3.71 -18.15 1.72
N GLU A 145 -3.21 -19.32 1.34
CA GLU A 145 -1.84 -19.74 1.67
C GLU A 145 -0.79 -18.84 0.97
N GLY A 146 -1.03 -18.44 -0.27
CA GLY A 146 -0.21 -17.46 -0.98
C GLY A 146 -0.04 -16.16 -0.19
N LEU A 147 -1.17 -15.55 0.24
CA LEU A 147 -1.20 -14.37 1.11
C LEU A 147 -0.35 -14.59 2.37
N VAL A 148 -0.61 -15.68 3.12
CA VAL A 148 0.08 -15.99 4.39
C VAL A 148 1.59 -16.11 4.19
N ARG A 149 2.02 -16.91 3.20
CA ARG A 149 3.43 -17.19 2.95
C ARG A 149 4.16 -15.95 2.43
N GLN A 150 3.56 -15.15 1.55
CA GLN A 150 4.15 -13.88 1.09
C GLN A 150 4.29 -12.87 2.24
N LEU A 151 3.23 -12.68 3.03
CA LEU A 151 3.21 -11.76 4.17
C LEU A 151 4.30 -12.11 5.18
N TRP A 152 4.41 -13.38 5.57
CA TRP A 152 5.37 -13.80 6.59
C TRP A 152 6.80 -14.01 6.07
N THR A 153 6.99 -14.20 4.76
CA THR A 153 8.34 -14.13 4.14
C THR A 153 8.87 -12.69 4.13
N THR A 154 8.01 -11.72 3.83
CA THR A 154 8.40 -10.29 3.73
C THR A 154 8.42 -9.59 5.09
N TYR A 155 7.44 -9.89 5.95
CA TYR A 155 7.18 -9.25 7.22
C TYR A 155 6.89 -10.30 8.32
N PRO A 156 7.87 -11.13 8.72
CA PRO A 156 7.67 -12.28 9.63
C PRO A 156 7.10 -11.94 11.01
N SER A 157 7.21 -10.67 11.44
CA SER A 157 6.68 -10.16 12.71
C SER A 157 5.32 -9.45 12.56
N THR A 158 4.67 -9.47 11.40
CA THR A 158 3.30 -8.96 11.24
C THR A 158 2.32 -10.07 11.59
N ASP A 159 1.44 -9.83 12.55
CA ASP A 159 0.39 -10.81 12.87
C ASP A 159 -0.77 -10.73 11.88
N LEU A 160 -1.54 -11.79 11.81
CA LEU A 160 -2.58 -12.00 10.81
C LEU A 160 -3.84 -12.51 11.53
N VAL A 161 -5.02 -12.10 11.07
CA VAL A 161 -6.33 -12.55 11.55
C VAL A 161 -7.22 -12.83 10.35
N PHE A 162 -7.92 -13.97 10.36
CA PHE A 162 -9.01 -14.22 9.42
C PHE A 162 -10.35 -13.84 10.07
N LEU A 163 -11.18 -13.12 9.33
CA LEU A 163 -12.50 -12.67 9.76
C LEU A 163 -13.53 -13.23 8.77
N TYR A 164 -14.66 -13.71 9.29
CA TYR A 164 -15.73 -14.27 8.46
C TYR A 164 -17.02 -13.48 8.64
N GLY A 165 -17.52 -12.90 7.54
CA GLY A 165 -18.85 -12.30 7.49
C GLY A 165 -19.99 -13.33 7.41
N LEU A 166 -21.23 -12.82 7.38
CA LEU A 166 -22.45 -13.59 7.15
C LEU A 166 -23.03 -13.23 5.78
N ARG A 167 -23.26 -14.23 4.93
CA ARG A 167 -24.25 -14.14 3.85
C ARG A 167 -25.55 -14.78 4.31
N LYS A 168 -26.67 -14.35 3.75
CA LYS A 168 -28.00 -14.93 3.99
C LYS A 168 -28.01 -16.46 3.86
N ASP A 169 -27.34 -16.99 2.85
CA ASP A 169 -27.40 -18.43 2.52
C ASP A 169 -26.54 -19.29 3.47
N ASP A 170 -25.63 -18.66 4.22
CA ASP A 170 -24.83 -19.32 5.27
C ASP A 170 -25.67 -19.65 6.53
N LEU A 171 -26.85 -19.02 6.70
CA LEU A 171 -27.71 -19.18 7.89
C LEU A 171 -28.13 -20.64 8.14
N GLU A 172 -28.48 -21.40 7.10
CA GLU A 172 -28.91 -22.80 7.26
C GLU A 172 -27.75 -23.74 7.65
N ALA A 173 -26.50 -23.38 7.33
CA ALA A 173 -25.34 -24.07 7.88
C ALA A 173 -25.25 -23.84 9.39
N TYR A 174 -25.24 -22.58 9.84
CA TYR A 174 -25.14 -22.22 11.26
C TYR A 174 -26.31 -22.75 12.10
N LYS A 175 -27.53 -22.74 11.55
CA LYS A 175 -28.74 -23.34 12.14
C LYS A 175 -28.68 -24.85 12.29
N THR A 176 -27.89 -25.53 11.46
CA THR A 176 -27.63 -26.98 11.56
C THR A 176 -26.31 -27.30 12.28
N GLY A 177 -25.74 -26.32 13.00
CA GLY A 177 -24.50 -26.50 13.78
C GLY A 177 -23.23 -26.69 12.93
N ARG A 178 -23.27 -26.30 11.65
CA ARG A 178 -22.17 -26.46 10.70
C ARG A 178 -21.61 -25.10 10.27
N LEU A 179 -20.32 -25.08 9.90
CA LEU A 179 -19.73 -23.95 9.20
C LEU A 179 -20.09 -24.01 7.70
N PRO A 180 -20.27 -22.86 7.01
CA PRO A 180 -20.32 -22.82 5.54
C PRO A 180 -19.03 -23.39 4.93
N PRO A 181 -19.08 -24.03 3.73
CA PRO A 181 -17.91 -24.65 3.11
C PRO A 181 -16.70 -23.71 2.99
N VAL A 182 -16.92 -22.48 2.50
CA VAL A 182 -15.86 -21.46 2.38
C VAL A 182 -15.17 -21.17 3.71
N VAL A 183 -15.95 -21.06 4.80
CA VAL A 183 -15.39 -20.82 6.15
C VAL A 183 -14.55 -22.01 6.60
N GLN A 184 -14.93 -23.25 6.26
CA GLN A 184 -14.11 -24.44 6.54
C GLN A 184 -12.78 -24.41 5.77
N TRP A 185 -12.79 -23.97 4.51
CA TRP A 185 -11.58 -23.88 3.68
C TRP A 185 -10.60 -22.81 4.19
N HIS A 186 -11.12 -21.64 4.59
CA HIS A 186 -10.32 -20.62 5.27
C HIS A 186 -9.79 -21.11 6.63
N GLU A 187 -10.60 -21.80 7.43
CA GLU A 187 -10.19 -22.38 8.71
C GLU A 187 -9.11 -23.46 8.56
N ARG A 188 -9.13 -24.24 7.49
CA ARG A 188 -8.07 -25.23 7.17
C ARG A 188 -6.71 -24.57 6.99
N VAL A 189 -6.66 -23.41 6.33
CA VAL A 189 -5.44 -22.59 6.22
C VAL A 189 -5.10 -21.95 7.58
N ALA A 190 -6.10 -21.44 8.31
CA ALA A 190 -5.89 -20.83 9.62
C ALA A 190 -5.29 -21.82 10.64
N GLU A 191 -5.75 -23.07 10.63
CA GLU A 191 -5.26 -24.15 11.48
C GLU A 191 -3.81 -24.50 11.17
N HIS A 192 -3.49 -24.79 9.90
CA HIS A 192 -2.14 -25.17 9.46
C HIS A 192 -1.08 -24.11 9.79
N TYR A 193 -1.46 -22.83 9.75
CA TYR A 193 -0.57 -21.70 10.03
C TYR A 193 -0.71 -21.11 11.46
N GLY A 194 -1.62 -21.64 12.28
CA GLY A 194 -1.89 -21.17 13.65
C GLY A 194 -2.50 -19.76 13.72
N ILE A 195 -3.12 -19.26 12.65
CA ILE A 195 -3.65 -17.90 12.51
C ILE A 195 -4.94 -17.76 13.34
N PRO A 196 -5.05 -16.80 14.28
CA PRO A 196 -6.31 -16.55 14.97
C PRO A 196 -7.43 -16.14 14.01
N SER A 197 -8.65 -16.59 14.29
CA SER A 197 -9.83 -16.22 13.49
C SER A 197 -11.04 -15.81 14.33
N VAL A 198 -11.97 -15.08 13.71
CA VAL A 198 -13.23 -14.63 14.32
C VAL A 198 -14.39 -14.86 13.37
N ASN A 199 -15.33 -15.73 13.74
CA ASN A 199 -16.54 -15.94 12.97
C ASN A 199 -17.63 -14.92 13.36
N MET A 200 -17.43 -13.68 12.91
CA MET A 200 -18.38 -12.57 13.11
C MET A 200 -19.76 -12.91 12.53
N GLY A 201 -19.79 -13.64 11.42
CA GLY A 201 -21.02 -14.06 10.76
C GLY A 201 -21.84 -15.06 11.58
N GLN A 202 -21.19 -16.03 12.24
CA GLN A 202 -21.86 -16.98 13.13
C GLN A 202 -22.37 -16.30 14.40
N PHE A 203 -21.60 -15.36 14.99
CA PHE A 203 -22.05 -14.54 16.12
C PHE A 203 -23.36 -13.78 15.79
N VAL A 204 -23.44 -13.20 14.59
CA VAL A 204 -24.68 -12.56 14.09
C VAL A 204 -25.77 -13.59 13.80
N ALA A 205 -25.44 -14.73 13.19
CA ALA A 205 -26.39 -15.76 12.82
C ALA A 205 -27.14 -16.33 14.03
N GLN A 206 -26.45 -16.61 15.15
CA GLN A 206 -27.11 -17.12 16.35
C GLN A 206 -28.07 -16.08 16.97
N LYS A 207 -27.75 -14.79 16.88
CA LYS A 207 -28.69 -13.71 17.27
C LYS A 207 -29.93 -13.62 16.38
N ILE A 208 -29.78 -13.91 15.08
CA ILE A 208 -30.92 -14.02 14.16
C ILE A 208 -31.78 -15.26 14.48
N LEU A 209 -31.13 -16.41 14.73
CA LEU A 209 -31.82 -17.67 15.05
C LEU A 209 -32.51 -17.65 16.43
N ALA A 210 -31.96 -16.90 17.39
CA ALA A 210 -32.58 -16.65 18.69
C ALA A 210 -33.70 -15.59 18.67
N GLY A 211 -33.89 -14.88 17.54
CA GLY A 211 -34.88 -13.80 17.41
C GLY A 211 -34.48 -12.47 18.06
N GLU A 212 -33.22 -12.31 18.50
CA GLU A 212 -32.68 -11.03 19.00
C GLU A 212 -32.49 -9.99 17.89
N LEU A 213 -32.43 -10.44 16.63
CA LEU A 213 -32.13 -9.63 15.45
C LEU A 213 -32.90 -10.18 14.23
N THR A 214 -33.42 -9.30 13.36
CA THR A 214 -33.93 -9.75 12.06
C THR A 214 -32.83 -9.71 11.00
N LEU A 215 -32.91 -10.60 9.99
CA LEU A 215 -31.96 -10.56 8.87
C LEU A 215 -31.93 -9.18 8.19
N GLU A 216 -33.09 -8.54 8.01
CA GLU A 216 -33.19 -7.19 7.42
C GLU A 216 -32.51 -6.10 8.28
N ALA A 217 -32.60 -6.20 9.62
CA ALA A 217 -31.90 -5.30 10.52
C ALA A 217 -30.37 -5.52 10.48
N PHE A 218 -29.92 -6.74 10.20
CA PHE A 218 -28.52 -7.02 9.91
C PHE A 218 -28.07 -6.51 8.53
N SER A 219 -28.79 -6.84 7.45
CA SER A 219 -28.44 -6.55 6.06
C SER A 219 -29.69 -6.50 5.16
N LYS A 220 -29.72 -5.56 4.21
CA LYS A 220 -30.85 -5.38 3.27
C LYS A 220 -30.79 -6.29 2.04
N ASP A 221 -29.59 -6.59 1.56
CA ASP A 221 -29.35 -7.47 0.40
C ASP A 221 -28.98 -8.91 0.83
N GLY A 222 -28.66 -9.11 2.11
CA GLY A 222 -28.24 -10.38 2.67
C GLY A 222 -26.73 -10.59 2.69
N VAL A 223 -25.92 -9.57 2.36
CA VAL A 223 -24.44 -9.62 2.41
C VAL A 223 -23.86 -8.37 3.08
N HIS A 224 -24.25 -7.17 2.65
CA HIS A 224 -23.70 -5.92 3.18
C HIS A 224 -24.38 -5.54 4.51
N PRO A 225 -23.64 -5.48 5.63
CA PRO A 225 -24.25 -5.19 6.92
C PRO A 225 -24.61 -3.71 7.08
N THR A 226 -25.77 -3.46 7.70
CA THR A 226 -26.21 -2.13 8.16
C THR A 226 -25.28 -1.60 9.26
N ALA A 227 -25.48 -0.35 9.69
CA ALA A 227 -24.80 0.19 10.88
C ALA A 227 -24.97 -0.68 12.14
N ARG A 228 -26.06 -1.45 12.30
CA ARG A 228 -26.20 -2.40 13.41
C ARG A 228 -25.35 -3.66 13.19
N GLY A 229 -25.30 -4.18 11.96
CA GLY A 229 -24.42 -5.29 11.60
C GLY A 229 -22.93 -4.95 11.74
N GLN A 230 -22.51 -3.76 11.29
CA GLN A 230 -21.15 -3.23 11.47
C GLN A 230 -20.77 -3.15 12.97
N THR A 231 -21.69 -2.69 13.83
CA THR A 231 -21.49 -2.68 15.28
C THR A 231 -21.32 -4.09 15.85
N LEU A 232 -22.13 -5.07 15.41
CA LEU A 232 -22.04 -6.47 15.86
C LEU A 232 -20.74 -7.15 15.40
N TYR A 233 -20.28 -6.90 14.18
CA TYR A 233 -18.97 -7.35 13.71
C TYR A 233 -17.84 -6.77 14.58
N ALA A 234 -17.90 -5.48 14.91
CA ALA A 234 -16.94 -4.87 15.82
C ALA A 234 -17.03 -5.43 17.26
N GLU A 235 -18.20 -5.87 17.70
CA GLU A 235 -18.37 -6.60 18.98
C GLU A 235 -17.70 -7.98 18.95
N ALA A 236 -17.85 -8.75 17.87
CA ALA A 236 -17.23 -10.06 17.70
C ALA A 236 -15.68 -10.04 17.76
N VAL A 237 -15.03 -8.98 17.28
CA VAL A 237 -13.56 -8.88 17.22
C VAL A 237 -12.90 -8.42 18.53
N LYS A 238 -13.65 -7.76 19.44
CA LYS A 238 -13.10 -7.22 20.70
C LYS A 238 -12.44 -8.27 21.62
N PRO A 239 -13.00 -9.49 21.83
CA PRO A 239 -12.39 -10.49 22.71
C PRO A 239 -10.98 -10.91 22.26
N LEU A 240 -10.75 -11.13 20.95
CA LEU A 240 -9.42 -11.47 20.41
C LEU A 240 -8.36 -10.40 20.76
N ILE A 241 -8.74 -9.12 20.71
CA ILE A 241 -7.85 -8.00 21.05
C ILE A 241 -7.61 -7.93 22.57
N ALA A 242 -8.60 -8.28 23.39
CA ALA A 242 -8.44 -8.40 24.84
C ALA A 242 -7.53 -9.60 25.21
N HIS A 243 -7.70 -10.75 24.56
CA HIS A 243 -6.82 -11.93 24.72
C HIS A 243 -5.38 -11.60 24.34
N CYS A 244 -5.17 -10.93 23.20
CA CYS A 244 -3.87 -10.42 22.76
C CYS A 244 -3.19 -9.55 23.84
N LYS A 245 -3.94 -8.63 24.46
CA LYS A 245 -3.41 -7.80 25.56
C LYS A 245 -3.09 -8.61 26.81
N ALA A 246 -3.93 -9.58 27.18
CA ALA A 246 -3.74 -10.45 28.35
C ALA A 246 -2.56 -11.45 28.17
N ALA A 247 -2.27 -11.84 26.93
CA ALA A 247 -1.15 -12.71 26.58
C ALA A 247 0.21 -11.98 26.54
N PHE A 248 0.24 -10.64 26.54
CA PHE A 248 1.49 -9.86 26.41
C PHE A 248 2.43 -10.04 27.61
N ARG A 249 3.72 -10.21 27.33
CA ARG A 249 4.80 -10.42 28.30
C ARG A 249 5.98 -9.48 27.99
N PRO A 250 5.95 -8.21 28.46
CA PRO A 250 6.93 -7.18 28.05
C PRO A 250 8.39 -7.52 28.39
N GLU A 251 8.62 -8.45 29.31
CA GLU A 251 9.93 -8.96 29.70
C GLU A 251 10.54 -9.99 28.72
N GLN A 252 9.77 -10.45 27.74
CA GLN A 252 10.18 -11.47 26.77
C GLN A 252 10.54 -10.86 25.41
N ALA A 253 11.29 -11.60 24.59
CA ALA A 253 11.51 -11.22 23.20
C ALA A 253 10.27 -11.57 22.34
N PRO A 254 9.93 -10.78 21.30
CA PRO A 254 8.90 -11.18 20.34
C PRO A 254 9.29 -12.51 19.69
N PRO A 255 8.39 -13.51 19.66
CA PRO A 255 8.75 -14.86 19.22
C PRO A 255 8.99 -14.90 17.70
N LYS A 256 10.07 -15.55 17.30
CA LYS A 256 10.39 -15.76 15.89
C LYS A 256 9.39 -16.73 15.27
N ARG A 257 8.54 -16.23 14.37
CA ARG A 257 7.63 -17.08 13.59
C ARG A 257 8.44 -17.96 12.63
N VAL A 258 8.10 -19.24 12.59
CA VAL A 258 8.60 -20.22 11.63
C VAL A 258 7.48 -20.53 10.65
N LEU A 259 7.77 -20.52 9.34
CA LEU A 259 6.83 -20.97 8.33
C LEU A 259 6.85 -22.51 8.27
N PRO A 260 5.70 -23.20 8.41
CA PRO A 260 5.63 -24.64 8.16
C PRO A 260 5.88 -24.98 6.68
N SER A 261 5.91 -26.27 6.36
CA SER A 261 5.75 -26.75 4.98
C SER A 261 4.46 -26.20 4.36
N ALA A 262 4.37 -26.19 3.03
CA ALA A 262 3.12 -25.82 2.39
C ALA A 262 2.00 -26.84 2.72
N LEU A 263 0.77 -26.34 2.83
CA LEU A 263 -0.47 -27.12 2.91
C LEU A 263 -0.89 -27.59 1.52
N SER A 264 -0.77 -26.70 0.54
CA SER A 264 -1.11 -26.93 -0.86
C SER A 264 0.13 -27.29 -1.69
N PRO A 265 0.00 -28.01 -2.83
CA PRO A 265 1.15 -28.33 -3.68
C PRO A 265 1.82 -27.11 -4.31
N ALA A 266 1.03 -26.10 -4.69
CA ALA A 266 1.48 -24.88 -5.35
C ALA A 266 0.66 -23.65 -4.86
N PRO A 267 0.97 -23.11 -3.67
CA PRO A 267 0.35 -21.88 -3.19
C PRO A 267 0.81 -20.65 -3.98
N MET A 268 -0.04 -19.62 -4.05
CA MET A 268 0.14 -18.38 -4.84
C MET A 268 1.22 -17.45 -4.25
N VAL A 269 2.46 -17.94 -4.17
CA VAL A 269 3.61 -17.24 -3.56
C VAL A 269 4.33 -16.28 -4.52
N LYS A 270 3.91 -16.23 -5.79
CA LYS A 270 4.39 -15.28 -6.80
C LYS A 270 3.30 -14.29 -7.25
N ALA A 271 2.15 -14.27 -6.59
CA ALA A 271 1.03 -13.37 -6.90
C ALA A 271 1.38 -11.90 -6.63
N GLN A 272 1.50 -11.12 -7.70
CA GLN A 272 1.91 -9.71 -7.66
C GLN A 272 1.04 -8.78 -8.55
N CYS A 273 0.89 -7.52 -8.09
CA CYS A 273 0.22 -6.43 -8.81
C CYS A 273 1.22 -5.70 -9.72
N VAL A 274 1.19 -5.98 -11.02
CA VAL A 274 2.17 -5.52 -12.02
C VAL A 274 1.66 -4.29 -12.78
N PRO A 275 2.46 -3.22 -12.98
CA PRO A 275 2.03 -2.05 -13.75
C PRO A 275 1.62 -2.42 -15.18
N TYR A 276 0.53 -1.85 -15.68
CA TYR A 276 0.07 -2.07 -17.06
C TYR A 276 1.08 -1.57 -18.11
N GLU A 277 2.00 -0.71 -17.69
CA GLU A 277 3.13 -0.19 -18.47
C GLU A 277 4.17 -1.25 -18.86
N SER A 278 4.11 -2.45 -18.27
CA SER A 278 4.87 -3.62 -18.72
C SER A 278 4.30 -4.25 -19.99
N ALA A 279 3.05 -3.94 -20.34
CA ALA A 279 2.37 -4.50 -21.50
C ALA A 279 2.59 -3.67 -22.77
N LYS A 280 2.64 -4.35 -23.91
CA LYS A 280 2.57 -3.73 -25.23
C LYS A 280 1.13 -3.31 -25.49
N LEU A 281 0.93 -2.04 -25.86
CA LEU A 281 -0.37 -1.47 -26.22
C LEU A 281 -0.50 -1.33 -27.74
N THR A 282 -1.71 -1.48 -28.27
CA THR A 282 -2.03 -1.27 -29.70
C THR A 282 -3.48 -0.80 -29.84
N GLY A 283 -3.73 0.24 -30.64
CA GLY A 283 -5.01 0.98 -30.65
C GLY A 283 -4.98 2.22 -29.73
N ASP A 284 -6.12 2.91 -29.60
CA ASP A 284 -6.26 4.10 -28.76
C ASP A 284 -6.35 3.74 -27.27
N TRP A 285 -5.18 3.58 -26.64
CA TRP A 285 -5.04 3.40 -25.21
C TRP A 285 -4.53 4.67 -24.55
N ARG A 286 -5.37 5.27 -23.71
CA ARG A 286 -5.09 6.50 -22.97
C ARG A 286 -4.46 6.13 -21.62
N VAL A 287 -3.14 6.28 -21.52
CA VAL A 287 -2.35 6.00 -20.31
C VAL A 287 -2.51 7.09 -19.25
N GLY A 288 -2.26 6.76 -17.98
CA GLY A 288 -2.13 7.74 -16.90
C GLY A 288 -3.38 8.60 -16.64
N GLN A 289 -4.58 8.06 -16.89
CA GLN A 289 -5.83 8.80 -16.72
C GLN A 289 -6.28 8.82 -15.25
N PRO A 290 -7.01 9.83 -14.78
CA PRO A 290 -7.64 9.82 -13.45
C PRO A 290 -8.55 8.60 -13.28
N SER A 291 -8.48 7.94 -12.12
CA SER A 291 -9.40 6.86 -11.80
C SER A 291 -10.75 7.41 -11.32
N PRO A 292 -11.90 6.86 -11.78
CA PRO A 292 -13.20 7.19 -11.22
C PRO A 292 -13.53 6.39 -9.94
N ALA A 293 -12.64 5.50 -9.48
CA ALA A 293 -12.77 4.76 -8.23
C ALA A 293 -11.41 4.53 -7.52
N GLU A 294 -11.42 4.54 -6.19
CA GLU A 294 -10.31 4.00 -5.39
C GLU A 294 -10.11 2.49 -5.68
N PRO A 295 -8.91 1.93 -5.50
CA PRO A 295 -7.68 2.51 -4.92
C PRO A 295 -6.69 3.14 -5.93
N PHE A 296 -7.05 3.23 -7.21
CA PHE A 296 -6.07 3.49 -8.28
C PHE A 296 -5.70 4.97 -8.41
N ARG A 297 -4.40 5.28 -8.36
CA ARG A 297 -3.90 6.64 -8.61
C ARG A 297 -3.99 7.04 -10.09
N HIS A 298 -4.08 6.04 -10.97
CA HIS A 298 -4.28 6.19 -12.40
C HIS A 298 -4.85 4.89 -12.99
N VAL A 299 -5.56 5.00 -14.11
CA VAL A 299 -6.02 3.87 -14.92
C VAL A 299 -5.58 4.02 -16.37
N LEU A 300 -5.47 2.90 -17.07
CA LEU A 300 -5.35 2.78 -18.51
C LEU A 300 -6.75 2.70 -19.10
N VAL A 301 -7.09 3.57 -20.06
CA VAL A 301 -8.46 3.67 -20.58
C VAL A 301 -8.51 3.47 -22.09
N SER A 302 -9.45 2.64 -22.55
CA SER A 302 -9.92 2.65 -23.94
C SER A 302 -11.41 2.35 -24.02
N ASP A 303 -12.02 2.79 -25.11
CA ASP A 303 -13.39 2.49 -25.54
C ASP A 303 -13.44 2.11 -27.04
N GLN A 304 -12.28 1.99 -27.69
CA GLN A 304 -12.13 1.63 -29.10
C GLN A 304 -12.19 0.10 -29.27
N PRO A 305 -13.15 -0.45 -30.03
CA PRO A 305 -13.17 -1.85 -30.43
C PRO A 305 -11.84 -2.34 -30.99
N GLY A 306 -11.33 -3.45 -30.46
CA GLY A 306 -10.06 -4.05 -30.90
C GLY A 306 -8.79 -3.38 -30.36
N ALA A 307 -8.87 -2.30 -29.57
CA ALA A 307 -7.73 -1.82 -28.82
C ALA A 307 -7.24 -2.94 -27.88
N THR A 308 -5.98 -3.33 -28.04
CA THR A 308 -5.38 -4.55 -27.50
C THR A 308 -4.23 -4.24 -26.56
N LEU A 309 -4.19 -4.94 -25.43
CA LEU A 309 -3.10 -4.98 -24.46
C LEU A 309 -2.48 -6.39 -24.52
N THR A 310 -1.16 -6.49 -24.62
CA THR A 310 -0.42 -7.75 -24.70
C THR A 310 0.68 -7.80 -23.64
N PHE A 311 0.70 -8.84 -22.81
CA PHE A 311 1.78 -9.09 -21.85
C PHE A 311 2.20 -10.57 -21.85
N GLN A 312 3.38 -10.83 -21.30
CA GLN A 312 3.94 -12.18 -21.19
C GLN A 312 4.36 -12.44 -19.74
N PHE A 313 4.09 -13.65 -19.25
CA PHE A 313 4.45 -14.07 -17.89
C PHE A 313 4.77 -15.57 -17.84
N LYS A 314 5.49 -16.00 -16.81
CA LYS A 314 5.71 -17.42 -16.48
C LYS A 314 5.04 -17.74 -15.16
N GLY A 315 3.99 -18.57 -15.16
CA GLY A 315 3.25 -18.90 -13.94
C GLY A 315 1.85 -19.47 -14.16
N MET A 316 1.12 -19.69 -13.07
CA MET A 316 -0.10 -20.51 -13.05
C MET A 316 -1.39 -19.77 -13.41
N GLY A 317 -1.38 -18.44 -13.39
CA GLY A 317 -2.56 -17.65 -13.72
C GLY A 317 -2.34 -16.14 -13.74
N CYS A 318 -3.29 -15.45 -14.35
CA CYS A 318 -3.28 -14.00 -14.51
C CYS A 318 -4.69 -13.40 -14.56
N GLY A 319 -4.77 -12.10 -14.37
CA GLY A 319 -5.98 -11.31 -14.52
C GLY A 319 -5.68 -9.81 -14.59
N ILE A 320 -6.72 -9.00 -14.40
CA ILE A 320 -6.61 -7.54 -14.28
C ILE A 320 -7.30 -7.07 -13.01
N PHE A 321 -6.78 -5.99 -12.44
CA PHE A 321 -7.42 -5.23 -11.38
C PHE A 321 -7.78 -3.86 -11.94
N GLU A 322 -9.07 -3.56 -12.00
CA GLU A 322 -9.64 -2.54 -12.88
C GLU A 322 -10.79 -1.77 -12.22
N VAL A 323 -11.37 -0.82 -12.95
CA VAL A 323 -12.55 -0.07 -12.52
C VAL A 323 -13.72 -0.32 -13.47
N ILE A 324 -14.79 -0.88 -12.92
CA ILE A 324 -16.05 -1.09 -13.65
C ILE A 324 -17.13 -0.09 -13.22
N GLY A 325 -18.08 0.14 -14.11
CA GLY A 325 -19.16 1.11 -13.96
C GLY A 325 -20.30 0.85 -14.95
N PRO A 326 -21.33 1.71 -14.98
CA PRO A 326 -22.50 1.54 -15.85
C PRO A 326 -22.18 1.64 -17.34
N ASP A 327 -20.96 2.05 -17.73
CA ASP A 327 -20.47 2.19 -19.11
C ASP A 327 -19.35 1.19 -19.48
N THR A 328 -19.12 0.17 -18.65
CA THR A 328 -18.09 -0.85 -18.87
C THR A 328 -18.37 -1.69 -20.13
N GLY A 329 -17.30 -1.98 -20.88
CA GLY A 329 -17.31 -2.91 -22.01
C GLY A 329 -16.90 -4.32 -21.62
N ASP A 330 -17.37 -5.32 -22.37
CA ASP A 330 -16.81 -6.67 -22.33
C ASP A 330 -15.44 -6.71 -23.01
N LEU A 331 -14.69 -7.77 -22.75
CA LEU A 331 -13.38 -8.04 -23.30
C LEU A 331 -13.42 -9.27 -24.23
N GLU A 332 -12.37 -9.41 -25.02
CA GLU A 332 -12.03 -10.68 -25.68
C GLU A 332 -10.58 -11.05 -25.30
N LEU A 333 -10.34 -12.33 -25.07
CA LEU A 333 -9.08 -12.89 -24.58
C LEU A 333 -8.50 -13.88 -25.58
N SER A 334 -7.20 -13.77 -25.88
CA SER A 334 -6.40 -14.80 -26.55
C SER A 334 -5.21 -15.19 -25.67
N MET A 335 -4.95 -16.50 -25.59
CA MET A 335 -3.84 -17.10 -24.85
C MET A 335 -2.93 -17.82 -25.85
N ASP A 336 -1.62 -17.59 -25.77
CA ASP A 336 -0.57 -18.27 -26.56
C ASP A 336 -0.84 -18.28 -28.09
N GLY A 337 -1.49 -17.23 -28.62
CA GLY A 337 -1.85 -17.10 -30.03
C GLY A 337 -3.08 -17.91 -30.48
N GLY A 338 -3.83 -18.49 -29.55
CA GLY A 338 -5.09 -19.19 -29.82
C GLY A 338 -6.27 -18.25 -30.15
N ASP A 339 -7.41 -18.85 -30.54
CA ASP A 339 -8.61 -18.10 -30.93
C ASP A 339 -9.14 -17.17 -29.82
N TRP A 340 -9.62 -15.99 -30.23
CA TRP A 340 -10.22 -15.01 -29.33
C TRP A 340 -11.52 -15.52 -28.70
N GLN A 341 -11.52 -15.66 -27.38
CA GLN A 341 -12.68 -16.06 -26.60
C GLN A 341 -13.39 -14.84 -25.99
N PRO A 342 -14.74 -14.82 -25.90
CA PRO A 342 -15.47 -13.80 -25.17
C PRO A 342 -15.08 -13.81 -23.68
N CYS A 343 -14.83 -12.63 -23.12
CA CYS A 343 -14.50 -12.44 -21.71
C CYS A 343 -15.45 -11.36 -21.12
N PRO A 344 -16.66 -11.75 -20.66
CA PRO A 344 -17.63 -10.81 -20.11
C PRO A 344 -17.09 -10.07 -18.88
N ASN A 345 -17.36 -8.77 -18.78
CA ASN A 345 -16.85 -7.90 -17.71
C ASN A 345 -17.89 -6.88 -17.21
N PHE A 346 -18.97 -6.64 -17.96
CA PHE A 346 -20.02 -5.71 -17.52
C PHE A 346 -20.87 -6.29 -16.37
N ASP A 347 -20.67 -5.75 -15.18
CA ASP A 347 -21.53 -5.98 -14.01
C ASP A 347 -22.83 -5.16 -14.13
N ALA A 348 -23.92 -5.83 -14.52
CA ALA A 348 -25.25 -5.22 -14.57
C ALA A 348 -25.74 -4.69 -13.21
N GLY A 349 -25.20 -5.17 -12.09
CA GLY A 349 -25.50 -4.64 -10.75
C GLY A 349 -24.87 -3.26 -10.48
N CYS A 350 -23.88 -2.84 -11.26
CA CYS A 350 -23.16 -1.57 -11.10
C CYS A 350 -23.92 -0.38 -11.73
N PHE A 351 -25.22 -0.25 -11.43
CA PHE A 351 -26.15 0.70 -12.04
C PHE A 351 -25.78 2.19 -11.86
N SER A 352 -25.00 2.55 -10.84
CA SER A 352 -24.57 3.93 -10.58
C SER A 352 -23.22 3.99 -9.86
N GLY A 353 -22.45 5.05 -10.16
CA GLY A 353 -21.06 5.18 -9.70
C GLY A 353 -20.10 4.28 -10.46
N ALA A 354 -18.88 4.14 -9.94
CA ALA A 354 -17.89 3.19 -10.42
C ALA A 354 -17.19 2.53 -9.23
N ARG A 355 -16.77 1.28 -9.38
CA ARG A 355 -16.08 0.51 -8.32
C ARG A 355 -14.86 -0.20 -8.89
N SER A 356 -13.88 -0.43 -8.04
CA SER A 356 -12.83 -1.41 -8.34
C SER A 356 -13.43 -2.82 -8.49
N SER A 357 -12.77 -3.64 -9.31
CA SER A 357 -13.08 -5.06 -9.50
C SER A 357 -11.84 -5.82 -9.97
N SER A 358 -11.79 -7.14 -9.71
CA SER A 358 -10.71 -8.03 -10.14
C SER A 358 -11.25 -9.13 -11.06
N LEU A 359 -10.82 -9.12 -12.32
CA LEU A 359 -11.22 -10.08 -13.34
C LEU A 359 -10.14 -11.15 -13.52
N ARG A 360 -10.51 -12.42 -13.31
CA ARG A 360 -9.68 -13.60 -13.60
C ARG A 360 -9.67 -13.84 -15.12
N LEU A 361 -8.49 -13.82 -15.75
CA LEU A 361 -8.36 -14.09 -17.20
C LEU A 361 -7.95 -15.55 -17.46
N ALA A 362 -6.96 -16.07 -16.74
CA ALA A 362 -6.50 -17.45 -16.87
C ALA A 362 -6.01 -18.00 -15.51
N GLN A 363 -6.17 -19.32 -15.33
CA GLN A 363 -5.79 -20.06 -14.13
C GLN A 363 -5.52 -21.54 -14.46
N GLY A 364 -4.79 -22.25 -13.61
CA GLY A 364 -4.46 -23.66 -13.83
C GLY A 364 -3.45 -23.90 -14.97
N LEU A 365 -2.66 -22.88 -15.30
CA LEU A 365 -1.61 -22.95 -16.31
C LEU A 365 -0.35 -23.64 -15.76
N ASP A 366 0.58 -23.97 -16.66
CA ASP A 366 1.85 -24.59 -16.32
C ASP A 366 2.78 -23.57 -15.61
N PRO A 367 3.14 -23.79 -14.32
CA PRO A 367 3.96 -22.86 -13.55
C PRO A 367 5.34 -22.60 -14.15
N ASP A 368 5.87 -23.52 -14.95
CA ASP A 368 7.21 -23.45 -15.50
C ASP A 368 7.28 -22.91 -16.93
N ARG A 369 6.13 -22.70 -17.58
CA ARG A 369 6.01 -22.21 -18.96
C ARG A 369 5.80 -20.69 -19.03
N TRP A 370 6.39 -20.07 -20.06
CA TRP A 370 6.02 -18.72 -20.49
C TRP A 370 4.74 -18.74 -21.32
N HIS A 371 3.81 -17.84 -20.99
CA HIS A 371 2.54 -17.63 -21.65
C HIS A 371 2.45 -16.20 -22.19
N GLU A 372 1.81 -16.03 -23.34
CA GLU A 372 1.38 -14.74 -23.87
C GLU A 372 -0.11 -14.54 -23.68
N VAL A 373 -0.48 -13.37 -23.17
CA VAL A 373 -1.86 -12.95 -22.93
C VAL A 373 -2.15 -11.75 -23.80
N GLN A 374 -3.20 -11.83 -24.63
CA GLN A 374 -3.72 -10.69 -25.37
C GLN A 374 -5.17 -10.43 -24.94
N VAL A 375 -5.45 -9.21 -24.49
CA VAL A 375 -6.78 -8.75 -24.07
C VAL A 375 -7.17 -7.57 -24.94
N ARG A 376 -8.38 -7.58 -25.51
CA ARG A 376 -8.88 -6.45 -26.31
C ARG A 376 -10.27 -6.01 -25.90
N VAL A 377 -10.58 -4.73 -26.13
CA VAL A 377 -11.93 -4.17 -25.99
C VAL A 377 -12.87 -4.85 -26.99
N ALA A 378 -13.93 -5.50 -26.52
CA ALA A 378 -14.87 -6.19 -27.40
C ALA A 378 -15.65 -5.19 -28.28
N ALA A 379 -15.92 -5.55 -29.53
CA ALA A 379 -16.65 -4.67 -30.44
C ALA A 379 -18.14 -4.51 -30.07
N LYS A 380 -18.73 -5.56 -29.50
CA LYS A 380 -20.13 -5.58 -29.06
C LYS A 380 -20.27 -4.84 -27.72
N GLN A 381 -21.21 -3.90 -27.64
CA GLN A 381 -21.59 -3.28 -26.37
C GLN A 381 -22.41 -4.27 -25.52
N PRO A 382 -22.11 -4.42 -24.21
CA PRO A 382 -22.86 -5.30 -23.33
C PRO A 382 -24.31 -4.84 -23.19
N ALA A 383 -25.25 -5.79 -23.03
CA ALA A 383 -26.66 -5.46 -22.89
C ALA A 383 -26.92 -4.76 -21.53
N GLY A 384 -27.40 -3.52 -21.58
CA GLY A 384 -27.61 -2.68 -20.40
C GLY A 384 -26.44 -1.73 -20.07
N SER A 385 -25.26 -1.92 -20.67
CA SER A 385 -24.15 -0.97 -20.53
C SER A 385 -24.41 0.31 -21.33
N GLN A 386 -23.96 1.43 -20.78
CA GLN A 386 -23.99 2.77 -21.37
C GLN A 386 -22.81 3.03 -22.32
N GLY A 387 -21.82 2.13 -22.40
CA GLY A 387 -20.62 2.31 -23.21
C GLY A 387 -19.82 1.03 -23.44
N ARG A 388 -18.52 1.18 -23.73
CA ARG A 388 -17.55 0.08 -23.87
C ARG A 388 -16.23 0.39 -23.18
N PHE A 389 -16.24 1.15 -22.09
CA PHE A 389 -15.01 1.58 -21.43
C PHE A 389 -14.35 0.41 -20.68
N VAL A 390 -13.04 0.29 -20.86
CA VAL A 390 -12.15 -0.62 -20.13
C VAL A 390 -11.17 0.25 -19.35
N ARG A 391 -10.98 0.00 -18.05
CA ARG A 391 -10.23 0.88 -17.14
C ARG A 391 -9.26 0.11 -16.23
N ILE A 392 -8.17 -0.39 -16.80
CA ILE A 392 -7.21 -1.25 -16.09
C ILE A 392 -6.35 -0.41 -15.14
N GLY A 393 -6.30 -0.79 -13.87
CA GLY A 393 -5.42 -0.15 -12.87
C GLY A 393 -4.08 -0.86 -12.73
N CYS A 394 -4.06 -2.19 -12.72
CA CYS A 394 -2.86 -3.01 -12.87
C CYS A 394 -3.19 -4.40 -13.43
N LEU A 395 -2.15 -5.14 -13.82
CA LEU A 395 -2.24 -6.57 -14.12
C LEU A 395 -2.06 -7.37 -12.82
N LEU A 396 -2.72 -8.53 -12.73
CA LEU A 396 -2.54 -9.51 -11.65
C LEU A 396 -1.83 -10.73 -12.25
N VAL A 397 -0.69 -11.13 -11.69
CA VAL A 397 0.10 -12.27 -12.20
C VAL A 397 0.59 -13.12 -11.03
N ASP A 398 0.25 -14.42 -11.01
CA ASP A 398 0.86 -15.40 -10.10
C ASP A 398 2.01 -16.11 -10.82
N GLY A 399 3.18 -15.48 -10.78
CA GLY A 399 4.30 -15.84 -11.62
C GLY A 399 5.36 -14.75 -11.75
N GLU A 400 6.27 -14.95 -12.69
CA GLU A 400 7.31 -14.00 -13.11
C GLU A 400 6.83 -13.22 -14.34
N VAL A 401 7.09 -11.91 -14.40
CA VAL A 401 6.90 -11.08 -15.60
C VAL A 401 8.27 -10.65 -16.12
N ALA A 402 8.42 -10.54 -17.43
CA ALA A 402 9.65 -10.07 -18.04
C ALA A 402 9.90 -8.59 -17.69
N ASP A 403 11.05 -8.27 -17.07
CA ASP A 403 11.49 -6.88 -16.93
C ASP A 403 11.93 -6.35 -18.31
N PRO A 404 11.27 -5.34 -18.89
CA PRO A 404 11.65 -4.77 -20.20
C PRO A 404 13.02 -4.07 -20.18
N TYR A 405 13.60 -3.89 -19.00
CA TYR A 405 14.95 -3.36 -18.77
C TYR A 405 15.95 -4.43 -18.32
N ALA A 406 15.60 -5.72 -18.38
CA ALA A 406 16.51 -6.82 -18.08
C ALA A 406 17.83 -6.71 -18.87
N GLY A 407 18.96 -6.96 -18.21
CA GLY A 407 20.30 -6.87 -18.80
C GLY A 407 20.83 -5.45 -19.04
N LYS A 408 20.02 -4.38 -18.86
CA LYS A 408 20.48 -2.99 -18.97
C LYS A 408 21.31 -2.59 -17.75
N THR A 409 22.35 -1.78 -17.96
CA THR A 409 23.00 -1.06 -16.86
C THR A 409 22.01 -0.05 -16.23
N PRO A 410 22.26 0.43 -14.99
CA PRO A 410 21.40 1.43 -14.37
C PRO A 410 21.21 2.67 -15.23
N LEU A 411 22.26 3.14 -15.92
CA LEU A 411 22.21 4.31 -16.80
C LEU A 411 21.31 4.08 -18.03
N GLU A 412 21.44 2.93 -18.69
CA GLU A 412 20.57 2.55 -19.80
C GLU A 412 19.11 2.36 -19.37
N ARG A 413 18.84 1.95 -18.12
CA ARG A 413 17.49 1.90 -17.55
C ARG A 413 16.93 3.33 -17.36
N LEU A 414 17.72 4.28 -16.83
CA LEU A 414 17.30 5.69 -16.72
C LEU A 414 16.97 6.29 -18.10
N ASP A 415 17.78 6.02 -19.12
CA ASP A 415 17.53 6.51 -20.48
C ASP A 415 16.34 5.81 -21.15
N ALA A 416 16.18 4.50 -20.98
CA ALA A 416 15.04 3.76 -21.55
C ALA A 416 13.69 4.18 -20.95
N ILE A 417 13.63 4.38 -19.62
CA ILE A 417 12.43 4.90 -18.96
C ILE A 417 12.13 6.33 -19.44
N TYR A 418 13.15 7.19 -19.53
CA TYR A 418 12.97 8.57 -19.96
C TYR A 418 12.62 8.70 -21.47
N ALA A 419 13.08 7.79 -22.32
CA ALA A 419 12.71 7.74 -23.74
C ALA A 419 11.23 7.38 -23.97
N ALA A 420 10.58 6.75 -22.98
CA ALA A 420 9.13 6.49 -22.98
C ALA A 420 8.31 7.63 -22.33
N MET A 421 8.92 8.78 -22.05
CA MET A 421 8.29 9.94 -21.41
C MET A 421 8.34 11.19 -22.32
N ASP A 422 7.44 12.13 -22.05
CA ASP A 422 7.46 13.45 -22.65
C ASP A 422 8.77 14.19 -22.25
N PRO A 423 9.59 14.70 -23.20
CA PRO A 423 10.88 15.29 -22.86
C PRO A 423 10.77 16.52 -21.95
N LEU A 424 11.62 16.57 -20.92
CA LEU A 424 11.68 17.68 -19.97
C LEU A 424 11.96 19.02 -20.66
N ARG A 425 10.98 19.92 -20.63
CA ARG A 425 11.08 21.31 -21.09
C ARG A 425 11.60 22.19 -19.95
N TYR A 426 12.93 22.18 -19.77
CA TYR A 426 13.61 23.00 -18.78
C TYR A 426 14.88 23.62 -19.38
N THR A 427 14.93 24.96 -19.35
CA THR A 427 16.14 25.75 -19.59
C THR A 427 16.64 26.23 -18.22
N PRO A 428 17.86 25.86 -17.80
CA PRO A 428 18.39 26.31 -16.52
C PRO A 428 18.82 27.79 -16.61
N PRO A 429 18.96 28.52 -15.48
CA PRO A 429 19.42 29.90 -15.49
C PRO A 429 20.81 30.05 -16.13
N VAL A 430 21.04 31.14 -16.84
CA VAL A 430 22.38 31.48 -17.37
C VAL A 430 23.35 31.73 -16.21
N GLU A 431 22.90 32.50 -15.21
CA GLU A 431 23.65 32.89 -14.01
C GLU A 431 23.80 31.78 -12.95
N ARG A 432 23.67 30.51 -13.35
CA ARG A 432 23.81 29.37 -12.44
C ARG A 432 25.27 29.11 -12.07
N TRP A 433 25.47 28.43 -10.95
CA TRP A 433 26.77 28.02 -10.41
C TRP A 433 27.66 29.14 -9.85
N GLN A 434 27.21 30.40 -9.82
CA GLN A 434 27.94 31.51 -9.20
C GLN A 434 28.34 31.24 -7.74
N ARG A 435 27.62 30.36 -7.03
CA ARG A 435 27.85 30.01 -5.62
C ARG A 435 28.35 28.58 -5.39
N ILE A 436 28.53 27.78 -6.45
CA ILE A 436 29.17 26.45 -6.42
C ILE A 436 30.37 26.30 -7.40
N PRO A 437 31.31 27.27 -7.49
CA PRO A 437 32.39 27.23 -8.47
C PRO A 437 33.38 26.08 -8.24
N ARG A 438 33.71 25.69 -6.99
CA ARG A 438 34.66 24.59 -6.72
C ARG A 438 34.06 23.23 -7.06
N ALA A 439 32.74 23.04 -6.88
CA ALA A 439 32.04 21.85 -7.33
C ALA A 439 32.06 21.77 -8.86
N MET A 440 31.73 22.85 -9.58
CA MET A 440 31.81 22.87 -11.05
C MET A 440 33.23 22.69 -11.58
N GLN A 441 34.24 23.22 -10.88
CA GLN A 441 35.64 22.97 -11.23
C GLN A 441 35.96 21.47 -11.16
N ARG A 442 35.64 20.80 -10.05
CA ARG A 442 35.85 19.35 -9.88
C ARG A 442 35.10 18.52 -10.92
N LEU A 443 33.86 18.88 -11.27
CA LEU A 443 33.13 18.24 -12.37
C LEU A 443 33.92 18.32 -13.70
N ARG A 444 34.42 19.50 -14.06
CA ARG A 444 35.10 19.76 -15.35
C ARG A 444 36.51 19.19 -15.42
N GLU A 445 37.28 19.29 -14.33
CA GLU A 445 38.70 18.97 -14.29
C GLU A 445 38.96 17.51 -13.83
N GLY A 446 38.16 17.02 -12.88
CA GLY A 446 38.24 15.67 -12.31
C GLY A 446 38.49 15.65 -10.80
N GLY A 447 38.79 14.46 -10.27
CA GLY A 447 39.00 14.21 -8.84
C GLY A 447 37.83 13.46 -8.20
N ASN A 448 37.56 13.68 -6.91
CA ASN A 448 36.34 13.21 -6.23
C ASN A 448 35.44 14.43 -5.95
N LEU A 449 34.13 14.27 -6.06
CA LEU A 449 33.13 15.25 -5.63
C LEU A 449 32.12 14.56 -4.71
N LYS A 450 32.16 14.88 -3.42
CA LYS A 450 31.20 14.36 -2.45
C LYS A 450 29.99 15.28 -2.29
N ILE A 451 28.81 14.76 -2.61
CA ILE A 451 27.54 15.45 -2.54
C ILE A 451 26.72 14.86 -1.37
N VAL A 452 26.49 15.64 -0.32
CA VAL A 452 25.59 15.25 0.77
C VAL A 452 24.22 15.87 0.53
N LEU A 453 23.17 15.05 0.53
CA LEU A 453 21.78 15.48 0.40
C LEU A 453 21.11 15.43 1.78
N LEU A 454 20.75 16.59 2.32
CA LEU A 454 20.12 16.80 3.63
C LEU A 454 18.64 17.15 3.49
N GLY A 455 17.78 16.47 4.24
CA GLY A 455 16.34 16.70 4.25
C GLY A 455 15.55 15.46 4.65
N ASP A 456 14.46 15.21 3.96
CA ASP A 456 13.52 14.10 4.22
C ASP A 456 13.60 12.99 3.16
N SER A 457 12.56 12.15 3.07
CA SER A 457 12.46 11.09 2.09
C SER A 457 12.40 11.58 0.63
N ILE A 458 12.04 12.83 0.37
CA ILE A 458 12.14 13.41 -0.98
C ILE A 458 13.62 13.59 -1.34
N MET A 459 14.46 14.07 -0.41
CA MET A 459 15.90 14.14 -0.63
C MET A 459 16.56 12.75 -0.71
N ASN A 460 15.98 11.74 -0.05
CA ASN A 460 16.35 10.34 -0.29
C ASN A 460 16.08 9.91 -1.75
N GLN A 461 14.90 10.25 -2.29
CA GLN A 461 14.57 9.96 -3.69
C GLN A 461 15.41 10.77 -4.67
N THR A 462 15.71 12.05 -4.39
CA THR A 462 16.63 12.86 -5.20
C THR A 462 18.01 12.21 -5.26
N CYS A 463 18.55 11.74 -4.13
CA CYS A 463 19.86 11.06 -4.09
C CYS A 463 19.88 9.80 -4.98
N HIS A 464 18.86 8.94 -4.82
CA HIS A 464 18.75 7.67 -5.53
C HIS A 464 18.05 7.76 -6.91
N SER A 465 17.74 8.97 -7.39
CA SER A 465 17.05 9.21 -8.68
C SER A 465 17.87 8.80 -9.92
N GLY A 466 19.16 8.49 -9.73
CA GLY A 466 20.12 8.28 -10.81
C GLY A 466 20.84 9.54 -11.28
N PHE A 467 20.52 10.73 -10.75
CA PHE A 467 21.17 11.99 -11.16
C PHE A 467 22.71 11.90 -11.12
N GLY A 468 23.29 11.26 -10.11
CA GLY A 468 24.75 11.09 -10.00
C GLY A 468 25.36 10.32 -11.17
N ALA A 469 24.65 9.34 -11.74
CA ALA A 469 25.08 8.63 -12.95
C ALA A 469 24.95 9.50 -14.22
N LEU A 470 23.94 10.37 -14.27
CA LEU A 470 23.80 11.36 -15.35
C LEU A 470 24.92 12.42 -15.29
N LEU A 471 25.27 12.91 -14.09
CA LEU A 471 26.43 13.78 -13.88
C LEU A 471 27.74 13.06 -14.24
N GLN A 472 27.89 11.79 -13.84
CA GLN A 472 29.06 10.96 -14.18
C GLN A 472 29.23 10.77 -15.69
N ARG A 473 28.12 10.72 -16.46
CA ARG A 473 28.12 10.72 -17.92
C ARG A 473 28.54 12.06 -18.53
N LEU A 474 28.01 13.18 -18.00
CA LEU A 474 28.40 14.52 -18.45
C LEU A 474 29.87 14.84 -18.12
N TYR A 475 30.38 14.27 -17.04
CA TYR A 475 31.68 14.57 -16.46
C TYR A 475 32.49 13.29 -16.18
N PRO A 476 33.03 12.61 -17.20
CA PRO A 476 33.69 11.31 -17.05
C PRO A 476 35.04 11.34 -16.31
N LYS A 477 35.56 12.52 -15.93
CA LYS A 477 36.86 12.68 -15.23
C LYS A 477 36.74 12.74 -13.71
N VAL A 478 35.56 13.08 -13.19
CA VAL A 478 35.31 13.17 -11.74
C VAL A 478 34.70 11.84 -11.27
N LYS A 479 34.94 11.47 -10.01
CA LYS A 479 34.16 10.45 -9.31
C LYS A 479 33.07 11.15 -8.51
N ILE A 480 31.81 10.80 -8.76
CA ILE A 480 30.67 11.29 -7.97
C ILE A 480 30.44 10.37 -6.76
N GLU A 481 30.37 10.95 -5.55
CA GLU A 481 30.01 10.26 -4.31
C GLU A 481 28.78 10.94 -3.69
N SER A 482 27.57 10.41 -3.97
CA SER A 482 26.32 10.94 -3.41
C SER A 482 25.94 10.23 -2.11
N VAL A 483 25.59 11.01 -1.09
CA VAL A 483 25.20 10.51 0.25
C VAL A 483 23.82 11.04 0.60
N ALA A 484 22.85 10.14 0.79
CA ALA A 484 21.56 10.49 1.38
C ALA A 484 21.70 10.54 2.92
N SER A 485 21.73 11.74 3.50
CA SER A 485 21.80 11.94 4.94
C SER A 485 20.51 12.57 5.44
N VAL A 486 19.54 11.70 5.71
CA VAL A 486 18.11 12.07 5.72
C VAL A 486 17.35 11.35 6.82
N ARG A 487 16.26 11.98 7.28
CA ARG A 487 15.28 11.43 8.21
C ARG A 487 13.89 11.81 7.75
N GLY A 488 13.05 10.81 7.50
CA GLY A 488 11.67 11.00 7.04
C GLY A 488 10.87 11.91 7.96
N SER A 489 9.99 12.72 7.37
CA SER A 489 9.12 13.69 8.08
C SER A 489 9.84 14.77 8.89
N THR A 490 11.13 15.05 8.63
CA THR A 490 11.89 16.13 9.29
C THR A 490 12.67 17.02 8.35
N GLY A 491 12.87 18.27 8.77
CA GLY A 491 13.66 19.29 8.07
C GLY A 491 14.68 19.94 9.00
N CYS A 492 15.23 21.10 8.60
CA CYS A 492 16.29 21.80 9.33
C CYS A 492 15.87 22.25 10.75
N TRP A 493 14.56 22.41 11.00
CA TRP A 493 13.99 22.61 12.33
C TRP A 493 14.30 21.48 13.33
N TRP A 494 14.65 20.29 12.83
CA TRP A 494 15.12 19.15 13.64
C TRP A 494 16.64 19.00 13.63
N TYR A 495 17.29 19.26 12.48
CA TYR A 495 18.75 19.10 12.32
C TYR A 495 19.58 20.16 13.06
N LYS A 496 19.06 21.38 13.28
CA LYS A 496 19.77 22.43 14.03
C LYS A 496 19.91 22.15 15.53
N GLU A 497 19.12 21.21 16.04
CA GLU A 497 19.02 20.88 17.47
C GLU A 497 19.96 19.73 17.82
N GLU A 498 20.35 19.63 19.10
CA GLU A 498 21.08 18.48 19.67
C GLU A 498 22.37 18.10 18.90
N ASN A 499 23.07 19.09 18.31
CA ASN A 499 24.30 18.93 17.51
C ASN A 499 24.15 17.99 16.29
N ARG A 500 22.93 17.71 15.81
CA ARG A 500 22.67 16.78 14.70
C ARG A 500 23.29 17.20 13.36
N VAL A 501 23.70 18.45 13.18
CA VAL A 501 24.52 18.88 12.04
C VAL A 501 25.85 18.11 11.97
N GLU A 502 26.42 17.72 13.11
CA GLU A 502 27.61 16.86 13.15
C GLU A 502 27.30 15.47 12.56
N ASP A 503 26.25 14.84 13.09
CA ASP A 503 25.83 13.49 12.73
C ASP A 503 25.22 13.36 11.33
N TYR A 504 24.67 14.42 10.75
CA TYR A 504 24.00 14.37 9.45
C TYR A 504 24.74 15.12 8.33
N VAL A 505 25.68 16.01 8.64
CA VAL A 505 26.45 16.72 7.61
C VAL A 505 27.95 16.52 7.79
N LEU A 506 28.49 16.94 8.93
CA LEU A 506 29.93 17.19 9.06
C LEU A 506 30.76 15.91 9.07
N LYS A 507 30.26 14.80 9.64
CA LYS A 507 30.92 13.49 9.62
C LYS A 507 31.19 12.94 8.21
N HIS A 508 30.49 13.44 7.19
CA HIS A 508 30.65 12.99 5.81
C HIS A 508 31.74 13.73 5.05
N HIS A 509 32.12 14.93 5.50
CA HIS A 509 32.99 15.89 4.80
C HIS A 509 32.49 16.19 3.36
N PRO A 510 31.34 16.86 3.19
CA PRO A 510 30.83 17.26 1.88
C PRO A 510 31.76 18.24 1.16
N ASP A 511 31.84 18.11 -0.16
CA ASP A 511 32.28 19.19 -1.04
C ASP A 511 31.11 20.11 -1.41
N LEU A 512 29.94 19.50 -1.62
CA LEU A 512 28.68 20.14 -1.94
C LEU A 512 27.58 19.60 -1.02
N LEU A 513 26.89 20.50 -0.32
CA LEU A 513 25.73 20.19 0.53
C LEU A 513 24.46 20.66 -0.18
N MET A 514 23.57 19.73 -0.50
CA MET A 514 22.25 20.02 -1.07
C MET A 514 21.18 19.94 0.03
N ILE A 515 20.46 21.02 0.30
CA ILE A 515 19.40 21.08 1.31
C ILE A 515 18.05 21.26 0.64
N GLY A 516 17.06 20.41 0.97
CA GLY A 516 15.73 20.48 0.37
C GLY A 516 14.69 19.63 1.10
N GLY A 517 13.70 19.12 0.37
CA GLY A 517 12.58 18.32 0.89
C GLY A 517 11.31 19.13 1.17
N ILE A 518 10.24 18.43 1.57
CA ILE A 518 8.92 19.01 1.87
C ILE A 518 8.70 19.25 3.36
N SER A 519 9.41 18.53 4.22
CA SER A 519 9.25 18.52 5.68
C SER A 519 9.84 19.75 6.39
N GLN A 520 10.16 20.79 5.64
CA GLN A 520 10.79 22.04 6.11
C GLN A 520 9.80 23.01 6.78
N ARG A 521 8.49 22.70 6.81
CA ARG A 521 7.45 23.46 7.54
C ARG A 521 7.37 24.96 7.20
N ASN A 522 7.81 25.35 6.00
CA ASN A 522 7.96 26.75 5.56
C ASN A 522 8.90 27.60 6.45
N ASP A 523 9.79 26.95 7.23
CA ASP A 523 10.74 27.53 8.17
C ASP A 523 12.13 27.66 7.50
N VAL A 524 12.38 28.84 6.93
CA VAL A 524 13.69 29.19 6.34
C VAL A 524 14.71 29.60 7.38
N ASP A 525 14.29 29.97 8.59
CA ASP A 525 15.19 30.46 9.64
C ASP A 525 15.96 29.31 10.28
N SER A 526 15.32 28.15 10.44
CA SER A 526 16.01 26.90 10.79
C SER A 526 16.96 26.40 9.68
N ILE A 527 16.69 26.69 8.40
CA ILE A 527 17.63 26.38 7.31
C ILE A 527 18.86 27.30 7.41
N ARG A 528 18.65 28.60 7.68
CA ARG A 528 19.72 29.57 7.94
C ARG A 528 20.63 29.12 9.08
N GLU A 529 20.03 28.62 10.17
CA GLU A 529 20.75 28.12 11.33
C GLU A 529 21.63 26.89 10.99
N VAL A 530 21.09 25.90 10.28
CA VAL A 530 21.88 24.74 9.82
C VAL A 530 23.04 25.17 8.91
N ILE A 531 22.82 26.11 7.99
CA ILE A 531 23.88 26.67 7.12
C ILE A 531 25.02 27.26 7.94
N ARG A 532 24.71 27.97 9.03
CA ARG A 532 25.70 28.62 9.92
C ARG A 532 26.46 27.59 10.76
N GLN A 533 25.76 26.66 11.42
CA GLN A 533 26.38 25.57 12.18
C GLN A 533 27.31 24.69 11.32
N VAL A 534 26.99 24.50 10.03
CA VAL A 534 27.91 23.86 9.08
C VAL A 534 29.16 24.72 8.87
N ARG A 535 28.98 26.00 8.53
CA ARG A 535 30.05 26.96 8.19
C ARG A 535 31.01 27.29 9.33
N GLU A 536 30.57 27.18 10.57
CA GLU A 536 31.43 27.31 11.76
C GLU A 536 32.52 26.23 11.83
N LYS A 537 32.28 25.05 11.24
CA LYS A 537 33.16 23.87 11.35
C LYS A 537 33.77 23.42 10.01
N GLN A 538 33.05 23.56 8.90
CA GLN A 538 33.49 23.17 7.55
C GLN A 538 32.96 24.15 6.48
N GLN A 539 33.65 24.28 5.34
CA GLN A 539 33.28 25.24 4.29
C GLN A 539 32.92 24.56 2.95
N PRO A 540 31.90 23.68 2.91
CA PRO A 540 31.35 23.16 1.66
C PRO A 540 30.67 24.27 0.87
N GLU A 541 30.44 24.02 -0.41
CA GLU A 541 29.49 24.84 -1.19
C GLU A 541 28.07 24.32 -0.92
N ILE A 542 27.07 25.18 -0.99
CA ILE A 542 25.71 24.85 -0.53
C ILE A 542 24.71 25.17 -1.65
N LEU A 543 23.83 24.23 -1.96
CA LEU A 543 22.72 24.36 -2.91
C LEU A 543 21.38 24.20 -2.17
N LEU A 544 20.52 25.20 -2.25
CA LEU A 544 19.15 25.15 -1.71
C LEU A 544 18.16 24.75 -2.82
N MET A 545 17.32 23.75 -2.52
CA MET A 545 16.40 23.14 -3.47
C MET A 545 14.95 23.29 -3.02
N THR A 546 14.07 23.75 -3.92
CA THR A 546 12.63 23.85 -3.64
C THR A 546 11.93 22.46 -3.66
N PRO A 547 10.75 22.30 -3.03
CA PRO A 547 10.04 21.03 -3.02
C PRO A 547 9.54 20.66 -4.42
N ALA A 548 9.81 19.42 -4.86
CA ALA A 548 9.32 18.92 -6.14
C ALA A 548 7.88 18.39 -6.06
N PHE A 549 7.61 17.44 -5.16
CA PHE A 549 6.34 16.70 -5.07
C PHE A 549 6.09 16.19 -3.63
N GLY A 550 4.88 15.73 -3.31
CA GLY A 550 4.54 15.23 -1.97
C GLY A 550 3.08 14.81 -1.82
N PHE A 551 2.49 15.03 -0.63
CA PHE A 551 1.07 14.75 -0.38
C PHE A 551 0.16 15.63 -1.24
N GLU A 552 -0.86 15.04 -1.88
CA GLU A 552 -1.93 15.79 -2.54
C GLU A 552 -2.63 16.76 -1.57
N GLY A 553 -3.03 17.91 -2.11
CA GLY A 553 -3.58 19.01 -1.30
C GLY A 553 -2.51 19.91 -0.65
N SER A 554 -1.22 19.60 -0.74
CA SER A 554 -0.15 20.52 -0.30
C SER A 554 -0.14 21.81 -1.12
N ASP A 555 0.18 22.95 -0.50
CA ASP A 555 0.10 24.27 -1.16
C ASP A 555 1.08 24.39 -2.34
N PHE A 556 2.29 23.85 -2.21
CA PHE A 556 3.27 23.77 -3.29
C PHE A 556 2.86 22.85 -4.46
N ILE A 557 1.72 22.16 -4.37
CA ILE A 557 1.07 21.39 -5.45
C ILE A 557 -0.15 22.13 -6.00
N ARG A 558 -0.89 22.85 -5.16
CA ARG A 558 -2.12 23.58 -5.55
C ARG A 558 -1.84 24.96 -6.17
N GLU A 559 -0.82 25.66 -5.69
CA GLU A 559 -0.59 27.09 -5.93
C GLU A 559 0.75 27.37 -6.65
N TRP A 560 1.35 26.35 -7.25
CA TRP A 560 2.65 26.48 -7.91
C TRP A 560 2.58 27.39 -9.16
N THR A 561 3.66 28.14 -9.36
CA THR A 561 3.97 28.85 -10.61
C THR A 561 5.27 28.30 -11.18
N TYR A 562 5.48 28.36 -12.50
CA TYR A 562 6.75 27.96 -13.11
C TYR A 562 7.90 28.75 -12.49
N ASP A 563 7.93 30.06 -12.69
CA ASP A 563 8.92 30.94 -12.06
C ASP A 563 8.67 31.14 -10.56
N VAL A 564 9.76 31.28 -9.80
CA VAL A 564 9.74 31.75 -8.41
C VAL A 564 9.60 33.27 -8.44
N LYS A 565 8.60 33.83 -7.75
CA LYS A 565 8.38 35.29 -7.67
C LYS A 565 9.29 35.87 -6.57
N PRO A 566 10.36 36.63 -6.85
CA PRO A 566 11.36 36.96 -5.81
C PRO A 566 10.84 37.87 -4.69
N ALA A 567 9.77 38.63 -4.97
CA ALA A 567 9.04 39.46 -4.00
C ALA A 567 7.87 38.73 -3.28
N GLY A 568 7.68 37.43 -3.53
CA GLY A 568 6.63 36.63 -2.90
C GLY A 568 6.89 36.33 -1.42
N ASN A 569 5.86 35.92 -0.69
CA ASN A 569 5.96 35.48 0.72
C ASN A 569 5.79 33.96 0.91
N ASP A 570 5.55 33.24 -0.19
CA ASP A 570 5.58 31.78 -0.22
C ASP A 570 6.97 31.22 0.13
N TYR A 571 7.04 29.90 0.33
CA TYR A 571 8.27 29.24 0.74
C TYR A 571 9.37 29.27 -0.33
N ARG A 572 9.06 29.21 -1.63
CA ARG A 572 10.06 29.23 -2.71
C ARG A 572 10.70 30.62 -2.79
N ALA A 573 9.88 31.67 -2.71
CA ALA A 573 10.35 33.06 -2.68
C ALA A 573 11.22 33.35 -1.45
N ARG A 574 10.85 32.86 -0.26
CA ARG A 574 11.67 33.01 0.95
C ARG A 574 12.95 32.17 0.91
N LEU A 575 12.92 30.97 0.33
CA LEU A 575 14.13 30.14 0.14
C LEU A 575 15.11 30.75 -0.86
N LEU A 576 14.62 31.37 -1.93
CA LEU A 576 15.43 32.13 -2.89
C LEU A 576 16.10 33.35 -2.24
N ARG A 577 15.38 34.08 -1.38
CA ARG A 577 15.98 35.19 -0.60
C ARG A 577 17.04 34.68 0.38
N LEU A 578 16.76 33.60 1.13
CA LEU A 578 17.74 32.96 1.99
C LEU A 578 19.02 32.55 1.24
N ALA A 579 18.87 31.97 0.03
CA ALA A 579 20.03 31.59 -0.78
C ALA A 579 20.91 32.81 -1.11
N SER A 580 20.31 33.95 -1.46
CA SER A 580 21.04 35.20 -1.69
C SER A 580 21.69 35.76 -0.41
N GLU A 581 20.93 35.84 0.68
CA GLU A 581 21.36 36.34 2.00
C GLU A 581 22.57 35.56 2.56
N GLU A 582 22.51 34.23 2.51
CA GLU A 582 23.57 33.33 2.96
C GLU A 582 24.54 32.95 1.82
N GLY A 583 24.49 33.59 0.65
CA GLY A 583 25.40 33.34 -0.47
C GLY A 583 25.48 31.86 -0.91
N CYS A 584 24.38 31.12 -0.80
CA CYS A 584 24.22 29.75 -1.28
C CYS A 584 23.70 29.75 -2.73
N GLU A 585 23.93 28.65 -3.44
CA GLU A 585 23.34 28.41 -4.75
C GLU A 585 21.85 28.06 -4.63
N PHE A 586 21.07 28.29 -5.69
CA PHE A 586 19.63 28.00 -5.71
C PHE A 586 19.21 27.21 -6.96
N LEU A 587 18.38 26.19 -6.75
CA LEU A 587 17.72 25.43 -7.80
C LEU A 587 16.22 25.27 -7.49
N ASP A 588 15.38 25.87 -8.33
CA ASP A 588 13.96 25.57 -8.29
C ASP A 588 13.66 24.24 -8.99
N MET A 589 13.24 23.25 -8.20
CA MET A 589 12.71 21.98 -8.68
C MET A 589 11.21 22.07 -8.97
N THR A 590 10.45 22.88 -8.22
CA THR A 590 8.98 22.91 -8.28
C THR A 590 8.44 23.22 -9.68
N GLY A 591 8.87 24.34 -10.28
CA GLY A 591 8.36 24.83 -11.56
C GLY A 591 8.60 23.86 -12.71
N PRO A 592 9.84 23.43 -12.95
CA PRO A 592 10.16 22.45 -13.99
C PRO A 592 9.49 21.08 -13.76
N TRP A 593 9.39 20.62 -12.51
CA TRP A 593 8.79 19.32 -12.20
C TRP A 593 7.28 19.32 -12.48
N TRP A 594 6.55 20.32 -11.98
CA TRP A 594 5.10 20.42 -12.20
C TRP A 594 4.72 20.81 -13.63
N GLN A 595 5.54 21.59 -14.32
CA GLN A 595 5.34 21.84 -15.76
C GLN A 595 5.51 20.55 -16.56
N SER A 596 6.47 19.68 -16.21
CA SER A 596 6.62 18.36 -16.85
C SER A 596 5.42 17.44 -16.62
N VAL A 597 4.77 17.50 -15.44
CA VAL A 597 3.50 16.77 -15.21
C VAL A 597 2.37 17.38 -16.03
N LYS A 598 2.21 18.71 -16.00
CA LYS A 598 1.16 19.43 -16.73
C LYS A 598 1.23 19.21 -18.25
N ASP A 599 2.41 19.32 -18.84
CA ASP A 599 2.63 19.16 -20.28
C ASP A 599 2.42 17.71 -20.75
N SER A 600 2.53 16.73 -19.86
CA SER A 600 2.33 15.31 -20.19
C SER A 600 0.86 14.94 -20.47
N GLY A 601 -0.11 15.73 -20.00
CA GLY A 601 -1.54 15.40 -20.05
C GLY A 601 -1.98 14.23 -19.15
N LYS A 602 -1.10 13.74 -18.26
CA LYS A 602 -1.32 12.57 -17.41
C LYS A 602 -1.57 13.02 -15.96
N THR A 603 -2.38 12.27 -15.20
CA THR A 603 -2.69 12.61 -13.80
C THR A 603 -1.45 12.60 -12.91
N TYR A 604 -1.42 13.40 -11.84
CA TYR A 604 -0.30 13.42 -10.89
C TYR A 604 0.01 12.03 -10.31
N GLY A 605 -1.02 11.22 -10.09
CA GLY A 605 -0.88 9.82 -9.70
C GLY A 605 0.07 9.00 -10.58
N TRP A 606 0.13 9.29 -11.89
CA TRP A 606 1.01 8.61 -12.86
C TRP A 606 2.50 8.71 -12.53
N PHE A 607 2.90 9.71 -11.74
CA PHE A 607 4.28 10.00 -11.38
C PHE A 607 4.63 9.60 -9.93
N ARG A 608 3.68 9.03 -9.17
CA ARG A 608 3.85 8.59 -7.78
C ARG A 608 3.86 7.07 -7.62
N GLY A 609 4.55 6.60 -6.59
CA GLY A 609 4.54 5.20 -6.13
C GLY A 609 3.73 4.97 -4.84
N ASP A 610 3.46 6.04 -4.08
CA ASP A 610 2.53 6.02 -2.93
C ASP A 610 1.86 7.40 -2.75
N ALA A 611 1.37 7.73 -1.55
CA ALA A 611 0.72 9.01 -1.27
C ALA A 611 1.67 10.23 -1.35
N VAL A 612 2.98 10.02 -1.25
CA VAL A 612 4.02 11.06 -1.12
C VAL A 612 5.10 10.94 -2.19
N HIS A 613 5.58 9.72 -2.42
CA HIS A 613 6.83 9.47 -3.14
C HIS A 613 6.61 9.31 -4.64
N ALA A 614 7.59 9.73 -5.43
CA ALA A 614 7.64 9.48 -6.87
C ALA A 614 7.83 7.99 -7.19
N ASN A 615 7.30 7.55 -8.33
CA ASN A 615 7.72 6.29 -8.97
C ASN A 615 8.91 6.55 -9.91
N GLU A 616 9.38 5.53 -10.65
CA GLU A 616 10.53 5.65 -11.56
C GLU A 616 10.40 6.84 -12.54
N ARG A 617 9.19 7.14 -13.04
CA ARG A 617 8.91 8.28 -13.92
C ARG A 617 9.04 9.62 -13.21
N GLY A 618 8.44 9.76 -12.02
CA GLY A 618 8.58 10.98 -11.21
C GLY A 618 10.02 11.25 -10.78
N THR A 619 10.82 10.18 -10.58
CA THR A 619 12.27 10.31 -10.32
C THR A 619 13.10 10.61 -11.56
N GLN A 620 12.69 10.20 -12.78
CA GLN A 620 13.33 10.69 -14.00
C GLN A 620 13.23 12.22 -14.08
N ILE A 621 12.07 12.81 -13.78
CA ILE A 621 11.91 14.27 -13.83
C ILE A 621 12.89 14.95 -12.86
N LEU A 622 13.08 14.45 -11.64
CA LEU A 622 14.14 14.94 -10.73
C LEU A 622 15.53 14.83 -11.36
N ALA A 623 15.90 13.64 -11.82
CA ALA A 623 17.23 13.36 -12.33
C ALA A 623 17.57 14.20 -13.56
N ARG A 624 16.58 14.46 -14.44
CA ARG A 624 16.74 15.26 -15.66
C ARG A 624 16.76 16.77 -15.38
N ILE A 625 16.06 17.27 -14.35
CA ILE A 625 16.23 18.67 -13.89
C ILE A 625 17.67 18.86 -13.40
N MET A 626 18.18 17.93 -12.60
CA MET A 626 19.58 17.96 -12.12
C MET A 626 20.59 17.83 -13.28
N GLU A 627 20.41 16.86 -14.20
CA GLU A 627 21.25 16.69 -15.39
C GLU A 627 21.30 17.99 -16.22
N ARG A 628 20.17 18.67 -16.40
CA ARG A 628 20.09 19.94 -17.14
C ARG A 628 20.71 21.11 -16.40
N TYR A 629 20.48 21.23 -15.09
CA TYR A 629 21.07 22.31 -14.28
C TYR A 629 22.59 22.23 -14.23
N PHE A 630 23.14 21.02 -14.13
CA PHE A 630 24.59 20.79 -14.12
C PHE A 630 25.21 20.59 -15.52
N ALA A 631 24.42 20.53 -16.59
CA ALA A 631 24.96 20.42 -17.95
C ALA A 631 25.76 21.67 -18.34
N PRO A 632 26.90 21.51 -19.07
CA PRO A 632 27.55 22.62 -19.76
C PRO A 632 26.58 23.41 -20.63
N ASP A 633 26.85 24.71 -20.78
CA ASP A 633 26.21 25.52 -21.81
C ASP A 633 26.51 24.95 -23.22
N ARG A 634 25.57 25.13 -24.14
CA ARG A 634 25.57 24.53 -25.49
C ARG A 634 25.86 25.56 -26.57
#